data_AF-A0A1V6EC17-F1
#
_entry.id   AF-A0A1V6EC17-F1
#
_cell.length_a   1.000
_cell.length_b   1.000
_cell.length_c   1.000
_cell.angle_alpha   90.00
_cell.angle_beta   90.00
_cell.angle_gamma   90.00
#
_symmetry.space_group_name_H-M   'P 1'
#
loop_
_entity.id
_entity.type
_entity.pdbx_description
1 polymer ?
#
loop_
_entity_poly.entity_id
_entity_poly.type
_entity_poly.pdbx_seq_one_letter_code
_entity_poly.pdbx_strand_id
1 'polypeptide(L)'
;MIFNFSSLVAALSFCIYVIFIIFGLSGRKERVNVSFLIYMVMMALWSFGAFMAYGNIGIISLTDSIKIKLVGLLGAPFAIFATLLYFSKSEKKLYRNLLYIGCVLYAYLLYLNFSSSIVADVWFEGFDYHYRLGSDALIVYSLSYAYLILTILFLLREQKANQNKFLKRALQLMLIGVVVLMIGVLAYLYEPIGRHPVDMIAAMINSSIIFYSIYKYRLVHYSTFVFDLILGVLVAAFSSIIYMLFFVFIFKLNRFVPNSILVPLALCLGICSAFLFGPLRTATQTFLERISGGKSFLYYRELRDFSTKLTSIVNLEELSRLVIDNVISALKLEWAFVLLNEYKSQNFRVIASRGLDFVQEQGSQNSSNQVIVPKSSPFIQAYQKKSAQEKQAYSQWNIGIMLIKGQKHQTVLASLVLPLKFKERLNGFIILGPRLEKDYYNKYELDILQFLVDQASVAMENAITYERLRQHQKRLQDANKQLINQRKFETFFDGIATPISIQDINYNIVTANYAVQRYFEKTQEELLGSKCYKAYFNRDRPCAECLAQDCLHTMLPFNTEKQDSRTQLTFSLNFYPIPARESSLGAFIELFQDISKQKSQQEELLSEEKLAAIGSLVSTIAHEINNPIGGILGTTDLILEEAPEGSPIRGYTEDIAHYSQSALDFIKSLMIYSKKTRTTLDMINIINVLENSLKMAMRSIDFGSIVVRKSYDSVKEVLANPTELQQVFLNLIINSVQAMRSDGVLTLSCRQEGDDVLVSVQDTGIGMRNEKFDRIVNNFLTVEETSSVTGMGLSFANHIVTKYGGRILLDSQLGKGTTFTVILPSAIQDKDRIWFIHASEPRQFDDSYYLQRKVLVGEKGYQEETIHRKCDDSAFHIIAYKGFQPIGTVSVHLSEANGHVPIEENFQISPYLEGARYAEIDRLAVTKDERRGLTPFEIMVLSYLYARGWGAKQIFIDVFADETNLIQMFKRVGFEIIGGYSNPLPCTVMMMNHASIYEQKTPNNQLFIKRTISRLIPKIDFSTEELSLVMKAIDEINAMFPKQDTVDTTKISSYNL
;
A
#
# COMPACT_ATOMS: atom_id res chain seq x y z
N MET A 1 -24.04 62.57 -20.65
CA MET A 1 -23.19 61.63 -19.90
C MET A 1 -21.81 61.62 -20.54
N ILE A 2 -20.79 62.00 -19.79
CA ILE A 2 -19.41 62.13 -20.27
C ILE A 2 -18.60 60.97 -19.67
N PHE A 3 -18.30 59.95 -20.48
CA PHE A 3 -17.47 58.81 -20.07
C PHE A 3 -15.99 59.08 -20.37
N ASN A 4 -15.35 59.88 -19.53
CA ASN A 4 -13.92 60.16 -19.62
C ASN A 4 -13.13 59.25 -18.66
N PHE A 5 -11.82 59.14 -18.87
CA PHE A 5 -10.91 58.33 -18.04
C PHE A 5 -11.11 58.56 -16.53
N SER A 6 -11.30 59.81 -16.12
CA SER A 6 -11.61 60.21 -14.74
C SER A 6 -12.89 59.59 -14.17
N SER A 7 -13.97 59.55 -14.94
CA SER A 7 -15.23 58.92 -14.52
C SER A 7 -15.09 57.40 -14.44
N LEU A 8 -14.31 56.79 -15.34
CA LEU A 8 -14.06 55.35 -15.35
C LEU A 8 -13.27 54.89 -14.12
N VAL A 9 -12.22 55.64 -13.74
CA VAL A 9 -11.42 55.35 -12.53
C VAL A 9 -12.26 55.48 -11.26
N ALA A 10 -13.17 56.47 -11.21
CA ALA A 10 -14.10 56.64 -10.10
C ALA A 10 -15.12 55.50 -9.99
N ALA A 11 -15.67 55.03 -11.11
CA ALA A 11 -16.57 53.87 -11.12
C ALA A 11 -15.85 52.59 -10.69
N LEU A 12 -14.64 52.35 -11.21
CA LEU A 12 -13.85 51.15 -10.90
C LEU A 12 -13.43 51.12 -9.42
N SER A 13 -12.98 52.25 -8.89
CA SER A 13 -12.64 52.39 -7.47
C SER A 13 -13.85 52.14 -6.56
N PHE A 14 -15.04 52.64 -6.93
CA PHE A 14 -16.29 52.37 -6.19
C PHE A 14 -16.61 50.87 -6.13
N CYS A 15 -16.53 50.17 -7.25
CA CYS A 15 -16.76 48.72 -7.30
C CYS A 15 -15.79 47.95 -6.38
N ILE A 16 -14.51 48.34 -6.36
CA ILE A 16 -13.51 47.73 -5.48
C ILE A 16 -13.83 47.97 -4.00
N TYR A 17 -14.23 49.19 -3.64
CA TYR A 17 -14.60 49.51 -2.26
C TYR A 17 -15.85 48.76 -1.80
N VAL A 18 -16.84 48.56 -2.68
CA VAL A 18 -18.02 47.72 -2.38
C VAL A 18 -17.62 46.29 -2.06
N ILE A 19 -16.67 45.71 -2.80
CA ILE A 19 -16.12 44.38 -2.50
C ILE A 19 -15.46 44.38 -1.11
N PHE A 20 -14.66 45.39 -0.77
CA PHE A 20 -14.02 45.50 0.55
C PHE A 20 -15.04 45.69 1.70
N ILE A 21 -16.14 46.41 1.45
CA ILE A 21 -17.27 46.58 2.39
C ILE A 21 -17.92 45.23 2.70
N ILE A 22 -18.19 44.41 1.67
CA ILE A 22 -18.76 43.07 1.83
C ILE A 22 -17.89 42.21 2.76
N PHE A 23 -16.57 42.24 2.59
CA PHE A 23 -15.63 41.56 3.49
C PHE A 23 -15.66 42.13 4.92
N GLY A 24 -15.75 43.46 5.08
CA GLY A 24 -15.86 44.08 6.41
C GLY A 24 -17.14 43.68 7.16
N LEU A 25 -18.27 43.53 6.45
CA LEU A 25 -19.57 43.17 7.02
C LEU A 25 -19.58 41.79 7.66
N SER A 26 -18.91 40.81 7.06
CA SER A 26 -18.85 39.44 7.61
C SER A 26 -17.93 39.34 8.84
N GLY A 27 -17.11 40.36 9.15
CA GLY A 27 -16.17 40.39 10.26
C GLY A 27 -16.57 41.23 11.47
N ARG A 28 -17.82 41.70 11.59
CA ARG A 28 -18.29 42.73 12.57
C ARG A 28 -17.98 42.47 14.06
N LYS A 29 -17.57 41.26 14.45
CA LYS A 29 -17.26 40.92 15.85
C LYS A 29 -16.01 41.64 16.40
N GLU A 30 -15.08 42.04 15.53
CA GLU A 30 -13.85 42.74 15.95
C GLU A 30 -13.93 44.24 15.65
N ARG A 31 -13.46 45.07 16.60
CA ARG A 31 -13.45 46.54 16.47
C ARG A 31 -12.67 47.03 15.24
N VAL A 32 -11.58 46.35 14.88
CA VAL A 32 -10.78 46.65 13.68
C VAL A 32 -11.62 46.58 12.40
N ASN A 33 -12.46 45.54 12.28
CA ASN A 33 -13.26 45.32 11.08
C ASN A 33 -14.38 46.35 10.96
N VAL A 34 -14.95 46.79 12.09
CA VAL A 34 -15.94 47.87 12.12
C VAL A 34 -15.31 49.20 11.69
N SER A 35 -14.14 49.55 12.21
CA SER A 35 -13.46 50.78 11.79
C SER A 35 -12.99 50.73 10.33
N PHE A 36 -12.51 49.58 9.86
CA PHE A 36 -12.17 49.39 8.44
C PHE A 36 -13.41 49.53 7.55
N LEU A 37 -14.56 48.99 7.96
CA LEU A 37 -15.82 49.14 7.23
C LEU A 37 -16.21 50.62 7.10
N ILE A 38 -16.12 51.38 8.19
CA ILE A 38 -16.38 52.84 8.19
C ILE A 38 -15.43 53.53 7.20
N TYR A 39 -14.13 53.17 7.22
CA TYR A 39 -13.15 53.71 6.27
C TYR A 39 -13.54 53.40 4.82
N MET A 40 -13.90 52.15 4.49
CA MET A 40 -14.31 51.77 3.13
C MET A 40 -15.61 52.46 2.68
N VAL A 41 -16.56 52.69 3.59
CA VAL A 41 -17.77 53.47 3.29
C VAL A 41 -17.41 54.93 2.94
N MET A 42 -16.48 55.55 3.67
CA MET A 42 -16.01 56.90 3.32
C MET A 42 -15.32 56.92 1.94
N MET A 43 -14.49 55.93 1.62
CA MET A 43 -13.85 55.81 0.31
C MET A 43 -14.88 55.58 -0.82
N ALA A 44 -15.93 54.78 -0.57
CA ALA A 44 -17.01 54.53 -1.51
C ALA A 44 -17.83 55.80 -1.78
N LEU A 45 -18.17 56.58 -0.74
CA LEU A 45 -18.89 57.85 -0.90
C LEU A 45 -18.06 58.87 -1.70
N TRP A 46 -16.75 58.93 -1.44
CA TRP A 46 -15.83 59.77 -2.21
C TRP A 46 -15.84 59.36 -3.69
N SER A 47 -15.71 58.06 -3.97
CA SER A 47 -15.66 57.52 -5.33
C SER A 47 -16.99 57.66 -6.09
N PHE A 48 -18.11 57.44 -5.41
CA PHE A 48 -19.45 57.59 -5.97
C PHE A 48 -19.77 59.05 -6.30
N GLY A 49 -19.52 59.97 -5.35
CA GLY A 49 -19.72 61.40 -5.58
C GLY A 49 -18.85 61.92 -6.73
N ALA A 50 -17.61 61.46 -6.83
CA ALA A 50 -16.74 61.74 -7.97
C ALA A 50 -17.31 61.21 -9.29
N PHE A 51 -17.74 59.95 -9.34
CA PHE A 51 -18.34 59.37 -10.55
C PHE A 51 -19.58 60.14 -11.02
N MET A 52 -20.49 60.48 -10.09
CA MET A 52 -21.70 61.23 -10.39
C MET A 52 -21.39 62.64 -10.87
N ALA A 53 -20.41 63.31 -10.25
CA ALA A 53 -19.98 64.65 -10.65
C ALA A 53 -19.34 64.65 -12.05
N TYR A 54 -18.35 63.78 -12.31
CA TYR A 54 -17.62 63.77 -13.58
C TYR A 54 -18.40 63.15 -14.74
N GLY A 55 -19.26 62.16 -14.45
CA GLY A 55 -20.06 61.48 -15.47
C GLY A 55 -21.24 62.32 -15.99
N ASN A 56 -21.62 63.38 -15.27
CA ASN A 56 -22.79 64.23 -15.52
C ASN A 56 -24.03 63.39 -15.91
N ILE A 57 -24.43 62.52 -14.97
CA ILE A 57 -25.39 61.43 -15.20
C ILE A 57 -26.86 61.92 -15.08
N GLY A 58 -27.10 63.18 -14.70
CA GLY A 58 -28.43 63.80 -14.68
C GLY A 58 -29.39 63.28 -13.59
N ILE A 59 -28.99 62.26 -12.82
CA ILE A 59 -29.80 61.66 -11.73
C ILE A 59 -29.70 62.50 -10.44
N ILE A 60 -28.56 63.14 -10.19
CA ILE A 60 -28.29 63.97 -9.00
C ILE A 60 -27.73 65.30 -9.49
N SER A 61 -28.07 66.41 -8.82
CA SER A 61 -27.50 67.72 -9.13
C SER A 61 -25.97 67.70 -9.00
N LEU A 62 -25.28 68.54 -9.78
CA LEU A 62 -23.82 68.58 -9.77
C LEU A 62 -23.27 68.99 -8.39
N THR A 63 -23.92 69.95 -7.74
CA THR A 63 -23.58 70.45 -6.41
C THR A 63 -23.79 69.39 -5.33
N ASP A 64 -24.88 68.61 -5.38
CA ASP A 64 -25.13 67.53 -4.42
C ASP A 64 -24.14 66.37 -4.59
N SER A 65 -23.75 66.05 -5.83
CA SER A 65 -22.74 65.03 -6.11
C SER A 65 -21.40 65.36 -5.45
N ILE A 66 -21.05 66.65 -5.36
CA ILE A 66 -19.82 67.13 -4.74
C ILE A 66 -19.92 67.18 -3.22
N LYS A 67 -21.08 67.54 -2.67
CA LYS A 67 -21.33 67.41 -1.24
C LYS A 67 -21.14 65.96 -0.79
N ILE A 68 -21.66 64.99 -1.54
CA ILE A 68 -21.45 63.55 -1.28
C ILE A 68 -19.97 63.16 -1.39
N LYS A 69 -19.28 63.63 -2.45
CA LYS A 69 -17.85 63.41 -2.64
C LYS A 69 -17.03 63.86 -1.42
N LEU A 70 -17.34 65.05 -0.91
CA LEU A 70 -16.62 65.68 0.21
C LEU A 70 -16.89 65.02 1.56
N VAL A 71 -18.09 64.45 1.78
CA VAL A 71 -18.36 63.61 2.96
C VAL A 71 -17.32 62.49 3.05
N GLY A 72 -17.11 61.77 1.95
CA GLY A 72 -16.14 60.68 1.89
C GLY A 72 -14.68 61.14 2.03
N LEU A 73 -14.30 62.17 1.26
CA LEU A 73 -12.92 62.69 1.23
C LEU A 73 -12.48 63.21 2.62
N LEU A 74 -13.35 63.95 3.31
CA LEU A 74 -13.03 64.53 4.62
C LEU A 74 -13.10 63.51 5.75
N GLY A 75 -13.90 62.45 5.60
CA GLY A 75 -14.01 61.37 6.59
C GLY A 75 -12.86 60.36 6.54
N ALA A 76 -12.22 60.21 5.38
CA ALA A 76 -11.18 59.20 5.15
C ALA A 76 -9.99 59.26 6.14
N PRO A 77 -9.37 60.42 6.44
CA PRO A 77 -8.26 60.54 7.41
C PRO A 77 -8.62 60.11 8.84
N PHE A 78 -9.84 60.37 9.28
CA PHE A 78 -10.29 60.00 10.62
C PHE A 78 -10.56 58.50 10.71
N ALA A 79 -11.22 57.94 9.69
CA ALA A 79 -11.55 56.53 9.64
C ALA A 79 -10.32 55.63 9.46
N ILE A 80 -9.31 56.07 8.68
CA ILE A 80 -8.06 55.34 8.52
C ILE A 80 -7.25 55.32 9.83
N PHE A 81 -7.16 56.45 10.55
CA PHE A 81 -6.51 56.49 11.87
C PHE A 81 -7.17 55.55 12.87
N ALA A 82 -8.51 55.55 12.93
CA ALA A 82 -9.28 54.65 13.77
C ALA A 82 -8.95 53.18 13.46
N THR A 83 -8.94 52.82 12.18
CA THR A 83 -8.62 51.47 11.70
C THR A 83 -7.22 51.04 12.13
N LEU A 84 -6.23 51.91 11.95
CA LEU A 84 -4.84 51.64 12.29
C LEU A 84 -4.61 51.55 13.80
N LEU A 85 -5.31 52.37 14.60
CA LEU A 85 -5.24 52.33 16.06
C LEU A 85 -5.76 51.00 16.61
N TYR A 86 -6.92 50.55 16.15
CA TYR A 86 -7.45 49.26 16.58
C TYR A 86 -6.59 48.10 16.06
N PHE A 87 -6.01 48.22 14.85
CA PHE A 87 -5.13 47.18 14.30
C PHE A 87 -3.84 47.02 15.11
N SER A 88 -3.23 48.12 15.57
CA SER A 88 -2.01 48.06 16.39
C SER A 88 -2.26 47.62 17.83
N LYS A 89 -3.53 47.48 18.27
CA LYS A 89 -3.95 47.12 19.64
C LYS A 89 -3.33 48.03 20.72
N SER A 90 -2.96 49.26 20.38
CA SER A 90 -2.35 50.21 21.31
C SER A 90 -3.43 50.79 22.24
N GLU A 91 -3.36 50.49 23.54
CA GLU A 91 -4.35 50.95 24.54
C GLU A 91 -3.99 52.31 25.19
N LYS A 92 -3.02 53.04 24.63
CA LYS A 92 -2.55 54.31 25.23
C LYS A 92 -3.66 55.37 25.23
N LYS A 93 -3.92 55.95 26.41
CA LYS A 93 -4.97 56.97 26.64
C LYS A 93 -4.87 58.16 25.66
N LEU A 94 -3.65 58.57 25.30
CA LEU A 94 -3.38 59.65 24.36
C LEU A 94 -4.03 59.41 22.98
N TYR A 95 -3.86 58.22 22.40
CA TYR A 95 -4.36 57.93 21.06
C TYR A 95 -5.89 57.81 21.00
N ARG A 96 -6.50 57.32 22.08
CA ARG A 96 -7.96 57.28 22.22
C ARG A 96 -8.56 58.70 22.29
N ASN A 97 -7.89 59.63 22.98
CA ASN A 97 -8.32 61.02 23.01
C ASN A 97 -8.22 61.70 21.63
N LEU A 98 -7.13 61.42 20.88
CA LEU A 98 -6.96 61.92 19.51
C LEU A 98 -8.04 61.41 18.54
N LEU A 99 -8.55 60.19 18.75
CA LEU A 99 -9.67 59.66 17.99
C LEU A 99 -10.98 60.42 18.26
N TYR A 100 -11.30 60.72 19.54
CA TYR A 100 -12.50 61.49 19.90
C TYR A 100 -12.45 62.92 19.38
N ILE A 101 -11.30 63.59 19.50
CA ILE A 101 -11.08 64.93 18.92
C ILE A 101 -11.29 64.89 17.41
N GLY A 102 -10.77 63.85 16.73
CA GLY A 102 -10.97 63.65 15.30
C GLY A 102 -12.45 63.51 14.91
N CYS A 103 -13.25 62.80 15.71
CA CYS A 103 -14.70 62.65 15.44
C CYS A 103 -15.45 63.99 15.56
N VAL A 104 -15.13 64.80 16.58
CA VAL A 104 -15.71 66.15 16.75
C VAL A 104 -15.30 67.06 15.59
N LEU A 105 -14.03 67.02 15.20
CA LEU A 105 -13.51 67.79 14.07
C LEU A 105 -14.22 67.39 12.77
N TYR A 106 -14.42 66.10 12.53
CA TYR A 106 -15.13 65.63 11.33
C TYR A 106 -16.59 66.11 11.29
N ALA A 107 -17.30 66.11 12.42
CA ALA A 107 -18.67 66.66 12.49
C ALA A 107 -18.71 68.15 12.12
N TYR A 108 -17.72 68.93 12.56
CA TYR A 108 -17.56 70.32 12.17
C TYR A 108 -17.26 70.49 10.66
N LEU A 109 -16.38 69.65 10.10
CA LEU A 109 -16.09 69.65 8.66
C LEU A 109 -17.33 69.30 7.81
N LEU A 110 -18.18 68.39 8.30
CA LEU A 110 -19.45 68.07 7.63
C LEU A 110 -20.43 69.25 7.67
N TYR A 111 -20.52 69.97 8.79
CA TYR A 111 -21.34 71.18 8.88
C TYR A 111 -20.91 72.22 7.81
N LEU A 112 -19.60 72.47 7.68
CA LEU A 112 -19.06 73.38 6.66
C LEU A 112 -19.30 72.90 5.22
N ASN A 113 -19.33 71.58 5.00
CA ASN A 113 -19.63 71.00 3.68
C ASN A 113 -21.08 71.26 3.25
N PHE A 114 -22.03 71.05 4.17
CA PHE A 114 -23.45 71.25 3.86
C PHE A 114 -23.86 72.72 3.85
N SER A 115 -23.15 73.60 4.55
CA SER A 115 -23.34 75.06 4.47
C SER A 115 -22.84 75.69 3.16
N SER A 116 -22.28 74.89 2.24
CA SER A 116 -21.67 75.34 0.98
C SER A 116 -20.49 76.30 1.15
N SER A 117 -19.86 76.29 2.34
CA SER A 117 -18.67 77.11 2.64
C SER A 117 -17.37 76.55 2.04
N ILE A 118 -17.36 75.27 1.64
CA ILE A 118 -16.19 74.58 1.07
C ILE A 118 -16.15 74.71 -0.46
N VAL A 119 -17.28 74.46 -1.12
CA VAL A 119 -17.44 74.61 -2.58
C VAL A 119 -18.64 75.50 -2.81
N ALA A 120 -18.39 76.66 -3.41
CA ALA A 120 -19.40 77.71 -3.59
C ALA A 120 -20.18 77.54 -4.90
N ASP A 121 -19.52 77.11 -5.98
CA ASP A 121 -20.16 76.93 -7.28
C ASP A 121 -19.42 75.91 -8.16
N VAL A 122 -20.13 75.30 -9.11
CA VAL A 122 -19.62 74.19 -9.94
C VAL A 122 -20.27 74.23 -11.32
N TRP A 123 -19.44 74.19 -12.37
CA TRP A 123 -19.90 74.20 -13.76
C TRP A 123 -19.00 73.36 -14.67
N PHE A 124 -19.45 73.17 -15.90
CA PHE A 124 -18.70 72.52 -16.97
C PHE A 124 -18.36 73.56 -18.06
N GLU A 125 -17.11 73.56 -18.51
CA GLU A 125 -16.66 74.26 -19.72
C GLU A 125 -16.22 73.19 -20.74
N GLY A 126 -17.08 72.90 -21.72
CA GLY A 126 -16.86 71.81 -22.66
C GLY A 126 -16.91 70.43 -21.98
N PHE A 127 -15.80 69.69 -22.01
CA PHE A 127 -15.64 68.41 -21.30
C PHE A 127 -14.89 68.54 -19.96
N ASP A 128 -14.44 69.75 -19.63
CA ASP A 128 -13.65 70.03 -18.43
C ASP A 128 -14.55 70.51 -17.29
N TYR A 129 -14.25 69.97 -16.10
CA TYR A 129 -15.02 70.17 -14.88
C TYR A 129 -14.32 71.23 -14.02
N HIS A 130 -15.06 72.29 -13.65
CA HIS A 130 -14.55 73.41 -12.85
C HIS A 130 -15.38 73.60 -11.58
N TYR A 131 -14.72 73.98 -10.48
CA TYR A 131 -15.37 74.32 -9.22
C TYR A 131 -14.69 75.52 -8.56
N ARG A 132 -15.49 76.33 -7.86
CA ARG A 132 -15.02 77.48 -7.09
C ARG A 132 -14.94 77.12 -5.60
N LEU A 133 -13.74 77.23 -5.03
CA LEU A 133 -13.52 77.05 -3.60
C LEU A 133 -14.13 78.21 -2.80
N GLY A 134 -14.81 77.90 -1.70
CA GLY A 134 -15.31 78.89 -0.74
C GLY A 134 -14.21 79.39 0.21
N SER A 135 -14.53 80.38 1.05
CA SER A 135 -13.57 81.04 1.98
C SER A 135 -12.93 80.06 2.96
N ASP A 136 -13.64 79.02 3.36
CA ASP A 136 -13.23 78.13 4.44
C ASP A 136 -12.50 76.88 3.92
N ALA A 137 -12.38 76.72 2.60
CA ALA A 137 -11.84 75.52 1.99
C ALA A 137 -10.37 75.25 2.37
N LEU A 138 -9.53 76.29 2.45
CA LEU A 138 -8.12 76.14 2.84
C LEU A 138 -7.96 75.60 4.27
N ILE A 139 -8.83 76.03 5.19
CA ILE A 139 -8.83 75.58 6.60
C ILE A 139 -9.26 74.12 6.67
N VAL A 140 -10.31 73.75 5.93
CA VAL A 140 -10.83 72.38 5.87
C VAL A 140 -9.78 71.39 5.35
N TYR A 141 -9.14 71.69 4.21
CA TYR A 141 -8.14 70.79 3.63
C TYR A 141 -6.89 70.70 4.52
N SER A 142 -6.40 71.81 5.08
CA SER A 142 -5.24 71.80 5.98
C SER A 142 -5.45 70.96 7.24
N LEU A 143 -6.64 71.00 7.84
CA LEU A 143 -7.01 70.13 8.97
C LEU A 143 -6.99 68.64 8.60
N SER A 144 -7.49 68.30 7.41
CA SER A 144 -7.48 66.94 6.86
C SER A 144 -6.04 66.42 6.65
N TYR A 145 -5.16 67.22 6.05
CA TYR A 145 -3.75 66.88 5.89
C TYR A 145 -3.00 66.74 7.22
N ALA A 146 -3.25 67.62 8.19
CA ALA A 146 -2.64 67.53 9.51
C ALA A 146 -2.97 66.20 10.20
N TYR A 147 -4.19 65.69 10.01
CA TYR A 147 -4.62 64.41 10.57
C TYR A 147 -3.97 63.20 9.87
N LEU A 148 -3.74 63.27 8.55
CA LEU A 148 -2.95 62.27 7.82
C LEU A 148 -1.49 62.23 8.30
N ILE A 149 -0.87 63.39 8.51
CA ILE A 149 0.49 63.47 9.05
C ILE A 149 0.55 62.86 10.46
N LEU A 150 -0.42 63.17 11.32
CA LEU A 150 -0.55 62.56 12.64
C LEU A 150 -0.63 61.03 12.57
N THR A 151 -1.37 60.51 11.58
CA THR A 151 -1.51 59.07 11.34
C THR A 151 -0.17 58.42 10.95
N ILE A 152 0.62 59.07 10.11
CA ILE A 152 1.97 58.62 9.72
C ILE A 152 2.91 58.59 10.93
N LEU A 153 2.91 59.64 11.75
CA LEU A 153 3.72 59.73 12.97
C LEU A 153 3.36 58.63 13.98
N PHE A 154 2.06 58.34 14.12
CA PHE A 154 1.57 57.23 14.93
C PHE A 154 2.13 55.88 14.46
N LEU A 155 2.04 55.59 13.16
CA LEU A 155 2.53 54.33 12.59
C LEU A 155 4.05 54.16 12.77
N LEU A 156 4.83 55.20 12.52
CA LEU A 156 6.29 55.19 12.71
C LEU A 156 6.68 54.86 14.16
N ARG A 157 5.93 55.38 15.14
CA ARG A 157 6.19 55.14 16.55
C ARG A 157 5.82 53.72 16.98
N GLU A 158 4.66 53.23 16.55
CA GLU A 158 4.21 51.87 16.87
C GLU A 158 5.04 50.79 16.15
N GLN A 159 5.56 51.06 14.95
CA GLN A 159 6.48 50.16 14.26
C GLN A 159 7.82 50.01 15.00
N LYS A 160 8.32 51.08 15.62
CA LYS A 160 9.55 51.03 16.44
C LYS A 160 9.36 50.36 17.79
N ALA A 161 8.18 50.53 18.41
CA ALA A 161 7.88 50.02 19.74
C ALA A 161 7.57 48.51 19.77
N ASN A 162 7.00 47.95 18.68
CA ASN A 162 6.58 46.55 18.65
C ASN A 162 7.74 45.57 18.40
N GLN A 163 7.90 44.59 19.28
CA GLN A 163 8.90 43.51 19.16
C GLN A 163 8.46 42.38 18.21
N ASN A 164 7.16 42.27 17.93
CA ASN A 164 6.63 41.24 17.04
C ASN A 164 6.98 41.55 15.57
N LYS A 165 7.77 40.67 14.95
CA LYS A 165 8.24 40.79 13.55
C LYS A 165 7.09 40.84 12.54
N PHE A 166 5.99 40.11 12.79
CA PHE A 166 4.84 40.05 11.90
C PHE A 166 4.08 41.39 11.91
N LEU A 167 3.69 41.85 13.10
CA LEU A 167 2.97 43.11 13.28
C LEU A 167 3.79 44.29 12.75
N LYS A 168 5.11 44.27 12.95
CA LYS A 168 6.03 45.29 12.44
C LYS A 168 6.03 45.37 10.91
N ARG A 169 6.04 44.23 10.20
CA ARG A 169 5.94 44.18 8.73
C ARG A 169 4.58 44.66 8.23
N ALA A 170 3.48 44.28 8.90
CA ALA A 170 2.14 44.72 8.54
C ALA A 170 1.98 46.25 8.70
N LEU A 171 2.45 46.81 9.83
CA LEU A 171 2.45 48.26 10.05
C LEU A 171 3.31 49.02 9.05
N GLN A 172 4.43 48.44 8.60
CA GLN A 172 5.28 49.02 7.56
C GLN A 172 4.57 49.10 6.21
N LEU A 173 3.84 48.05 5.81
CA LEU A 173 3.04 48.05 4.59
C LEU A 173 1.93 49.10 4.66
N MET A 174 1.21 49.17 5.78
CA MET A 174 0.18 50.19 5.99
C MET A 174 0.76 51.61 5.94
N LEU A 175 1.95 51.83 6.51
CA LEU A 175 2.66 53.12 6.44
C LEU A 175 2.95 53.53 4.99
N ILE A 176 3.44 52.60 4.16
CA ILE A 176 3.66 52.84 2.72
C ILE A 176 2.34 53.25 2.06
N GLY A 177 1.23 52.56 2.37
CA GLY A 177 -0.09 52.91 1.86
C GLY A 177 -0.51 54.34 2.19
N VAL A 178 -0.42 54.75 3.47
CA VAL A 178 -0.81 56.11 3.89
C VAL A 178 0.08 57.18 3.26
N VAL A 179 1.38 56.91 3.10
CA VAL A 179 2.31 57.82 2.41
C VAL A 179 1.95 57.95 0.93
N VAL A 180 1.62 56.85 0.24
CA VAL A 180 1.15 56.89 -1.16
C VAL A 180 -0.13 57.71 -1.28
N LEU A 181 -1.10 57.52 -0.38
CA LEU A 181 -2.31 58.34 -0.34
C LEU A 181 -1.95 59.82 -0.15
N MET A 182 -1.09 60.15 0.80
CA MET A 182 -0.69 61.54 1.06
C MET A 182 -0.02 62.18 -0.16
N ILE A 183 0.88 61.48 -0.85
CA ILE A 183 1.51 61.96 -2.08
C ILE A 183 0.46 62.17 -3.18
N GLY A 184 -0.47 61.23 -3.35
CA GLY A 184 -1.52 61.33 -4.37
C GLY A 184 -2.45 62.52 -4.16
N VAL A 185 -2.83 62.80 -2.91
CA VAL A 185 -3.66 63.97 -2.59
C VAL A 185 -2.83 65.27 -2.70
N LEU A 186 -1.55 65.28 -2.30
CA LEU A 186 -0.66 66.44 -2.47
C LEU A 186 -0.34 66.75 -3.93
N ALA A 187 -0.27 65.75 -4.80
CA ALA A 187 -0.04 65.94 -6.23
C ALA A 187 -1.10 66.87 -6.84
N TYR A 188 -2.32 66.85 -6.31
CA TYR A 188 -3.42 67.74 -6.70
C TYR A 188 -3.12 69.23 -6.50
N LEU A 189 -2.18 69.60 -5.62
CA LEU A 189 -1.76 70.99 -5.41
C LEU A 189 -0.78 71.48 -6.49
N TYR A 190 -0.24 70.60 -7.33
CA TYR A 190 0.74 70.92 -8.36
C TYR A 190 0.17 70.64 -9.76
N GLU A 191 -0.27 71.70 -10.43
CA GLU A 191 -1.04 71.70 -11.68
C GLU A 191 -0.44 70.89 -12.86
N PRO A 192 0.90 70.81 -13.06
CA PRO A 192 1.50 70.00 -14.14
C PRO A 192 1.42 68.48 -13.93
N ILE A 193 1.33 68.01 -12.68
CA ILE A 193 1.38 66.58 -12.31
C ILE A 193 0.01 66.09 -11.85
N GLY A 194 -0.76 66.93 -11.16
CA GLY A 194 -2.02 66.56 -10.52
C GLY A 194 -3.24 67.03 -11.27
N ARG A 195 -3.56 66.37 -12.38
CA ARG A 195 -4.96 66.29 -12.83
C ARG A 195 -5.60 65.04 -12.23
N HIS A 196 -6.90 65.14 -11.92
CA HIS A 196 -7.73 63.97 -11.63
C HIS A 196 -7.51 62.91 -12.74
N PRO A 197 -7.32 61.61 -12.46
CA PRO A 197 -7.70 60.86 -11.24
C PRO A 197 -6.53 60.34 -10.37
N VAL A 198 -5.39 61.05 -10.29
CA VAL A 198 -4.19 60.56 -9.56
C VAL A 198 -4.46 60.29 -8.07
N ASP A 199 -5.23 61.16 -7.42
CA ASP A 199 -5.66 61.04 -6.02
C ASP A 199 -6.51 59.78 -5.78
N MET A 200 -7.43 59.48 -6.69
CA MET A 200 -8.28 58.27 -6.63
C MET A 200 -7.47 56.99 -6.80
N ILE A 201 -6.48 57.00 -7.70
CA ILE A 201 -5.58 55.85 -7.90
C ILE A 201 -4.75 55.61 -6.63
N ALA A 202 -4.19 56.67 -6.03
CA ALA A 202 -3.43 56.56 -4.78
C ALA A 202 -4.31 56.05 -3.62
N ALA A 203 -5.55 56.52 -3.54
CA ALA A 203 -6.57 56.05 -2.61
C ALA A 203 -6.92 54.56 -2.79
N MET A 204 -7.05 54.11 -4.04
CA MET A 204 -7.31 52.71 -4.36
C MET A 204 -6.14 51.80 -3.96
N ILE A 205 -4.90 52.25 -4.23
CA ILE A 205 -3.68 51.55 -3.83
C ILE A 205 -3.61 51.44 -2.29
N ASN A 206 -3.80 52.55 -1.58
CA ASN A 206 -3.77 52.55 -0.11
C ASN A 206 -4.83 51.61 0.48
N SER A 207 -6.08 51.71 0.02
CA SER A 207 -7.18 50.88 0.49
C SER A 207 -6.91 49.39 0.23
N SER A 208 -6.30 49.05 -0.91
CA SER A 208 -5.90 47.68 -1.26
C SER A 208 -4.78 47.17 -0.36
N ILE A 209 -3.79 48.00 -0.05
CA ILE A 209 -2.69 47.67 0.88
C ILE A 209 -3.23 47.43 2.29
N ILE A 210 -4.15 48.27 2.76
CA ILE A 210 -4.76 48.12 4.10
C ILE A 210 -5.66 46.88 4.13
N PHE A 211 -6.51 46.70 3.11
CA PHE A 211 -7.34 45.51 2.95
C PHE A 211 -6.49 44.23 3.00
N TYR A 212 -5.41 44.20 2.22
CA TYR A 212 -4.46 43.09 2.26
C TYR A 212 -3.83 42.94 3.64
N SER A 213 -3.37 44.02 4.27
CA SER A 213 -2.70 43.94 5.57
C SER A 213 -3.64 43.47 6.70
N ILE A 214 -4.94 43.71 6.60
CA ILE A 214 -5.96 43.24 7.56
C ILE A 214 -6.44 41.81 7.21
N TYR A 215 -6.71 41.53 5.93
CA TYR A 215 -7.44 40.33 5.52
C TYR A 215 -6.61 39.26 4.79
N LYS A 216 -5.37 39.53 4.36
CA LYS A 216 -4.50 38.60 3.60
C LYS A 216 -4.54 37.16 4.10
N TYR A 217 -4.59 36.97 5.41
CA TYR A 217 -4.62 35.64 6.00
C TYR A 217 -6.03 35.25 6.49
N ARG A 218 -6.88 36.22 6.83
CA ARG A 218 -8.27 35.98 7.30
C ARG A 218 -9.22 35.60 6.18
N LEU A 219 -8.84 35.82 4.91
CA LEU A 219 -9.61 35.48 3.71
C LEU A 219 -10.08 34.01 3.70
N VAL A 220 -9.30 33.09 4.27
CA VAL A 220 -9.60 31.65 4.35
C VAL A 220 -10.84 31.34 5.21
N HIS A 221 -11.25 32.27 6.08
CA HIS A 221 -12.35 32.07 7.03
C HIS A 221 -13.67 32.70 6.62
N TYR A 222 -13.74 33.41 5.50
CA TYR A 222 -15.00 33.94 5.03
C TYR A 222 -15.92 32.81 4.58
N SER A 223 -17.20 32.91 4.94
CA SER A 223 -18.20 31.90 4.55
C SER A 223 -18.21 31.74 3.04
N THR A 224 -18.48 30.52 2.57
CA THR A 224 -18.72 30.22 1.15
C THR A 224 -19.65 31.24 0.52
N PHE A 225 -20.65 31.70 1.28
CA PHE A 225 -21.55 32.79 0.92
C PHE A 225 -20.87 34.10 0.47
N VAL A 226 -19.80 34.55 1.14
CA VAL A 226 -19.08 35.77 0.74
C VAL A 226 -18.32 35.54 -0.57
N PHE A 227 -17.74 34.35 -0.75
CA PHE A 227 -17.10 33.97 -2.01
C PHE A 227 -18.11 33.84 -3.15
N ASP A 228 -19.27 33.24 -2.90
CA ASP A 228 -20.37 33.10 -3.86
C ASP A 228 -20.94 34.47 -4.25
N LEU A 229 -21.03 35.39 -3.29
CA LEU A 229 -21.46 36.76 -3.55
C LEU A 229 -20.45 37.53 -4.43
N ILE A 230 -19.16 37.41 -4.14
CA ILE A 230 -18.09 38.04 -4.95
C ILE A 230 -18.03 37.43 -6.35
N LEU A 231 -18.12 36.10 -6.44
CA LEU A 231 -18.18 35.38 -7.70
C LEU A 231 -19.40 35.83 -8.51
N GLY A 232 -20.57 35.96 -7.86
CA GLY A 232 -21.79 36.47 -8.49
C GLY A 232 -21.61 37.88 -9.04
N VAL A 233 -21.01 38.79 -8.27
CA VAL A 233 -20.74 40.17 -8.70
C VAL A 233 -19.75 40.22 -9.87
N LEU A 234 -18.66 39.44 -9.83
CA LEU A 234 -17.67 39.40 -10.92
C LEU A 234 -18.25 38.79 -12.20
N VAL A 235 -18.97 37.67 -12.09
CA VAL A 235 -19.63 37.04 -13.24
C VAL A 235 -20.69 37.98 -13.84
N ALA A 236 -21.48 38.67 -13.01
CA ALA A 236 -22.42 39.67 -13.48
C ALA A 236 -21.72 40.84 -14.20
N ALA A 237 -20.61 41.35 -13.66
CA ALA A 237 -19.85 42.43 -14.29
C ALA A 237 -19.27 42.01 -15.65
N PHE A 238 -18.58 40.87 -15.72
CA PHE A 238 -18.03 40.37 -16.99
C PHE A 238 -19.12 40.04 -17.99
N SER A 239 -20.25 39.48 -17.55
CA SER A 239 -21.39 39.22 -18.44
C SER A 239 -21.95 40.51 -19.04
N SER A 240 -22.07 41.56 -18.22
CA SER A 240 -22.53 42.87 -18.67
C SER A 240 -21.59 43.49 -19.70
N ILE A 241 -20.27 43.31 -19.54
CA ILE A 241 -19.27 43.76 -20.51
C ILE A 241 -19.39 42.99 -21.84
N ILE A 242 -19.54 41.67 -21.80
CA ILE A 242 -19.70 40.84 -23.01
C ILE A 242 -20.98 41.21 -23.76
N TYR A 243 -22.10 41.38 -23.04
CA TYR A 243 -23.35 41.83 -23.63
C TYR A 243 -23.22 43.23 -24.23
N MET A 244 -22.52 44.15 -23.56
CA MET A 244 -22.30 45.49 -24.08
C MET A 244 -21.44 45.47 -25.36
N LEU A 245 -20.40 44.63 -25.41
CA LEU A 245 -19.59 44.45 -26.62
C LEU A 245 -20.41 43.89 -27.79
N PHE A 246 -21.23 42.87 -27.54
CA PHE A 246 -22.14 42.32 -28.56
C PHE A 246 -23.20 43.32 -28.99
N PHE A 247 -23.76 44.09 -28.06
CA PHE A 247 -24.69 45.15 -28.39
C PHE A 247 -24.05 46.23 -29.27
N VAL A 248 -22.85 46.69 -28.93
CA VAL A 248 -22.10 47.65 -29.76
C VAL A 248 -21.78 47.07 -31.13
N PHE A 249 -21.41 45.79 -31.21
CA PHE A 249 -21.14 45.10 -32.45
C PHE A 249 -22.37 45.01 -33.36
N ILE A 250 -23.50 44.53 -32.83
CA ILE A 250 -24.78 44.45 -33.54
C ILE A 250 -25.24 45.85 -33.97
N PHE A 251 -25.13 46.85 -33.09
CA PHE A 251 -25.53 48.22 -33.39
C PHE A 251 -24.71 48.83 -34.53
N LYS A 252 -23.39 48.56 -34.58
CA LYS A 252 -22.56 48.96 -35.73
C LYS A 252 -22.94 48.21 -37.00
N LEU A 253 -23.27 46.91 -36.90
CA LEU A 253 -23.67 46.07 -38.04
C LEU A 253 -25.04 46.43 -38.62
N ASN A 254 -25.96 46.95 -37.81
CA ASN A 254 -27.30 47.39 -38.23
C ASN A 254 -27.25 48.47 -39.33
N ARG A 255 -26.13 49.20 -39.47
CA ARG A 255 -25.95 50.16 -40.57
C ARG A 255 -25.63 49.51 -41.92
N PHE A 256 -25.20 48.25 -41.93
CA PHE A 256 -24.66 47.58 -43.13
C PHE A 256 -25.44 46.34 -43.55
N VAL A 257 -26.25 45.76 -42.65
CA VAL A 257 -26.92 44.47 -42.88
C VAL A 257 -28.44 44.60 -42.66
N PRO A 258 -29.29 44.06 -43.56
CA PRO A 258 -30.74 44.13 -43.41
C PRO A 258 -31.26 43.38 -42.16
N ASN A 259 -32.35 43.91 -41.58
CA ASN A 259 -32.94 43.43 -40.32
C ASN A 259 -33.29 41.94 -40.30
N SER A 260 -33.60 41.33 -41.45
CA SER A 260 -33.93 39.90 -41.57
C SER A 260 -32.76 38.98 -41.22
N ILE A 261 -31.51 39.44 -41.37
CA ILE A 261 -30.30 38.70 -41.02
C ILE A 261 -29.80 39.11 -39.63
N LEU A 262 -30.05 40.35 -39.23
CA LEU A 262 -29.61 40.90 -37.94
C LEU A 262 -30.26 40.21 -36.74
N VAL A 263 -31.57 39.88 -36.83
CA VAL A 263 -32.33 39.25 -35.73
C VAL A 263 -31.85 37.81 -35.46
N PRO A 264 -31.70 36.93 -36.45
CA PRO A 264 -31.09 35.60 -36.25
C PRO A 264 -29.66 35.69 -35.71
N LEU A 265 -28.85 36.63 -36.21
CA LEU A 265 -27.48 36.83 -35.75
C LEU A 265 -27.43 37.26 -34.27
N ALA A 266 -28.32 38.15 -33.85
CA ALA A 266 -28.43 38.58 -32.45
C ALA A 266 -28.84 37.42 -31.53
N LEU A 267 -29.77 36.56 -31.98
CA LEU A 267 -30.16 35.33 -31.26
C LEU A 267 -28.99 34.34 -31.16
N CYS A 268 -28.26 34.11 -32.25
CA CYS A 268 -27.07 33.26 -32.25
C CYS A 268 -25.99 33.80 -31.30
N LEU A 269 -25.72 35.10 -31.31
CA LEU A 269 -24.76 35.73 -30.40
C LEU A 269 -25.22 35.68 -28.93
N GLY A 270 -26.53 35.81 -28.68
CA GLY A 270 -27.14 35.60 -27.37
C GLY A 270 -26.89 34.17 -26.85
N ILE A 271 -27.13 33.16 -27.69
CA ILE A 271 -26.85 31.75 -27.37
C ILE A 271 -25.34 31.55 -27.13
N CYS A 272 -24.47 32.12 -27.97
CA CYS A 272 -23.02 32.08 -27.78
C CYS A 272 -22.58 32.72 -26.45
N SER A 273 -23.19 33.83 -26.02
CA SER A 273 -22.90 34.44 -24.72
C SER A 273 -23.27 33.50 -23.56
N ALA A 274 -24.36 32.75 -23.67
CA ALA A 274 -24.76 31.77 -22.68
C ALA A 274 -23.72 30.64 -22.52
N PHE A 275 -23.15 30.17 -23.64
CA PHE A 275 -22.07 29.18 -23.62
C PHE A 275 -20.76 29.74 -23.04
N LEU A 276 -20.49 31.04 -23.17
CA LEU A 276 -19.31 31.68 -22.57
C LEU A 276 -19.44 31.85 -21.04
N PHE A 277 -20.65 31.87 -20.48
CA PHE A 277 -20.83 32.04 -19.02
C PHE A 277 -20.32 30.87 -18.21
N GLY A 278 -20.49 29.63 -18.68
CA GLY A 278 -19.99 28.44 -18.00
C GLY A 278 -18.47 28.53 -17.78
N PRO A 279 -17.66 28.59 -18.85
CA PRO A 279 -16.21 28.71 -18.77
C PRO A 279 -15.73 29.93 -17.97
N LEU A 280 -16.38 31.09 -18.15
CA LEU A 280 -16.03 32.32 -17.42
C LEU A 280 -16.27 32.18 -15.91
N ARG A 281 -17.39 31.57 -15.51
CA ARG A 281 -17.69 31.29 -14.10
C ARG A 281 -16.65 30.35 -13.51
N THR A 282 -16.34 29.25 -14.20
CA THR A 282 -15.32 28.29 -13.76
C THR A 282 -13.94 28.95 -13.67
N ALA A 283 -13.53 29.72 -14.67
CA ALA A 283 -12.25 30.44 -14.65
C ALA A 283 -12.16 31.46 -13.50
N THR A 284 -13.23 32.21 -13.24
CA THR A 284 -13.30 33.18 -12.14
C THR A 284 -13.27 32.46 -10.79
N GLN A 285 -13.92 31.30 -10.67
CA GLN A 285 -13.90 30.47 -9.47
C GLN A 285 -12.50 29.92 -9.22
N THR A 286 -11.83 29.35 -10.22
CA THR A 286 -10.45 28.85 -10.10
C THR A 286 -9.48 29.98 -9.75
N PHE A 287 -9.68 31.18 -10.29
CA PHE A 287 -8.87 32.36 -9.95
C PHE A 287 -9.08 32.81 -8.50
N LEU A 288 -10.34 32.86 -8.03
CA LEU A 288 -10.69 33.16 -6.64
C LEU A 288 -10.09 32.14 -5.67
N GLU A 289 -10.14 30.84 -5.99
CA GLU A 289 -9.52 29.76 -5.22
C GLU A 289 -7.98 29.89 -5.16
N ARG A 290 -7.36 30.34 -6.25
CA ARG A 290 -5.91 30.57 -6.31
C ARG A 290 -5.50 31.76 -5.45
N ILE A 291 -6.30 32.81 -5.41
CA ILE A 291 -6.07 34.03 -4.60
C ILE A 291 -6.38 33.80 -3.12
N SER A 292 -7.44 33.05 -2.79
CA SER A 292 -7.88 32.79 -1.42
C SER A 292 -6.98 31.82 -0.66
N GLY A 293 -5.93 31.30 -1.30
CA GLY A 293 -4.90 30.50 -0.68
C GLY A 293 -5.05 29.00 -0.94
N GLY A 294 -5.17 28.60 -2.22
CA GLY A 294 -5.08 27.21 -2.69
C GLY A 294 -3.79 26.44 -2.38
N LYS A 295 -3.05 26.81 -1.31
CA LYS A 295 -1.86 26.10 -0.81
C LYS A 295 -2.07 25.45 0.56
N SER A 296 -3.28 25.44 1.12
CA SER A 296 -3.54 24.71 2.37
C SER A 296 -3.65 23.20 2.15
N PHE A 297 -4.00 22.72 0.95
CA PHE A 297 -4.28 21.29 0.68
C PHE A 297 -3.05 20.36 0.73
N LEU A 298 -1.86 20.84 0.34
CA LEU A 298 -0.62 20.04 0.34
C LEU A 298 -0.14 19.69 1.77
N TYR A 299 -0.24 20.65 2.69
CA TYR A 299 0.06 20.47 4.11
C TYR A 299 -0.84 19.43 4.79
N TYR A 300 -2.13 19.39 4.42
CA TYR A 300 -3.10 18.48 5.02
C TYR A 300 -2.90 17.02 4.60
N ARG A 301 -2.39 16.78 3.38
CA ARG A 301 -2.04 15.42 2.95
C ARG A 301 -0.85 14.88 3.74
N GLU A 302 0.18 15.70 3.93
CA GLU A 302 1.37 15.33 4.72
C GLU A 302 1.02 14.98 6.17
N LEU A 303 0.15 15.76 6.82
CA LEU A 303 -0.31 15.46 8.18
C LEU A 303 -1.20 14.20 8.26
N ARG A 304 -1.99 13.92 7.23
CA ARG A 304 -2.83 12.71 7.18
C ARG A 304 -1.99 11.45 6.96
N ASP A 305 -1.02 11.50 6.04
CA ASP A 305 -0.06 10.42 5.80
C ASP A 305 0.88 10.23 7.01
N PHE A 306 1.10 11.28 7.79
CA PHE A 306 1.82 11.21 9.05
C PHE A 306 1.03 10.49 10.15
N SER A 307 -0.27 10.72 10.25
CA SER A 307 -1.15 10.07 11.24
C SER A 307 -1.11 8.54 11.16
N THR A 308 -0.92 7.97 9.97
CA THR A 308 -0.84 6.51 9.79
C THR A 308 0.52 5.94 10.20
N LYS A 309 1.59 6.74 10.16
CA LYS A 309 2.93 6.35 10.63
C LYS A 309 3.07 6.45 12.16
N LEU A 310 2.29 7.30 12.82
CA LEU A 310 2.34 7.46 14.28
C LEU A 310 1.99 6.17 15.04
N THR A 311 1.06 5.38 14.51
CA THR A 311 0.61 4.15 15.18
C THR A 311 1.59 2.99 15.10
N SER A 312 2.60 3.05 14.23
CA SER A 312 3.60 1.98 14.07
C SER A 312 4.87 2.16 14.92
N ILE A 313 5.08 3.35 15.52
CA ILE A 313 6.30 3.66 16.28
C ILE A 313 6.05 3.39 17.76
N VAL A 314 6.90 2.52 18.34
CA VAL A 314 6.75 2.06 19.73
C VAL A 314 7.70 2.81 20.69
N ASN A 315 8.76 3.43 20.18
CA ASN A 315 9.72 4.19 21.01
C ASN A 315 9.18 5.59 21.34
N LEU A 316 9.04 5.87 22.63
CA LEU A 316 8.46 7.12 23.14
C LEU A 316 9.26 8.38 22.76
N GLU A 317 10.59 8.32 22.77
CA GLU A 317 11.43 9.47 22.42
C GLU A 317 11.41 9.74 20.92
N GLU A 318 11.49 8.68 20.12
CA GLU A 318 11.45 8.76 18.66
C GLU A 318 10.09 9.29 18.18
N LEU A 319 9.00 8.74 18.73
CA LEU A 319 7.64 9.20 18.47
C LEU A 319 7.48 10.69 18.84
N SER A 320 7.97 11.09 20.01
CA SER A 320 7.86 12.48 20.48
C SER A 320 8.66 13.46 19.61
N ARG A 321 9.86 13.09 19.16
CA ARG A 321 10.67 13.92 18.25
C ARG A 321 10.01 14.04 16.88
N LEU A 322 9.53 12.92 16.34
CA LEU A 322 8.87 12.85 15.04
C LEU A 322 7.56 13.66 15.01
N VAL A 323 6.79 13.68 16.11
CA VAL A 323 5.64 14.59 16.28
C VAL A 323 6.07 16.05 16.26
N ILE A 324 7.08 16.43 17.04
CA ILE A 324 7.53 17.83 17.10
C ILE A 324 8.13 18.29 15.78
N ASP A 325 8.99 17.49 15.15
CA ASP A 325 9.68 17.86 13.93
C ASP A 325 8.69 18.14 12.80
N ASN A 326 7.67 17.29 12.67
CA ASN A 326 6.63 17.49 11.68
C ASN A 326 5.73 18.66 12.05
N VAL A 327 5.32 18.81 13.31
CA VAL A 327 4.49 19.96 13.72
C VAL A 327 5.23 21.29 13.52
N ILE A 328 6.52 21.38 13.84
CA ILE A 328 7.34 22.58 13.61
C ILE A 328 7.53 22.86 12.14
N SER A 329 7.96 21.86 11.36
CA SER A 329 8.24 22.02 9.92
C SER A 329 6.98 22.43 9.18
N ALA A 330 5.88 21.80 9.53
CA ALA A 330 4.63 22.00 8.87
C ALA A 330 4.04 23.38 9.29
N LEU A 331 3.95 23.71 10.59
CA LEU A 331 3.37 24.99 11.03
C LEU A 331 4.32 26.18 10.93
N LYS A 332 5.61 25.93 10.64
CA LYS A 332 6.71 26.90 10.64
C LYS A 332 6.81 27.65 11.96
N LEU A 333 7.01 26.90 13.03
CA LEU A 333 7.16 27.42 14.40
C LEU A 333 8.61 27.80 14.69
N GLU A 334 8.80 28.80 15.56
CA GLU A 334 10.13 29.14 16.10
C GLU A 334 10.64 28.01 17.01
N TRP A 335 9.75 27.46 17.84
CA TRP A 335 10.05 26.33 18.71
C TRP A 335 8.80 25.53 19.08
N ALA A 336 8.97 24.27 19.50
CA ALA A 336 7.93 23.45 20.12
C ALA A 336 8.55 22.36 21.00
N PHE A 337 7.78 21.86 21.98
CA PHE A 337 8.20 20.76 22.85
C PHE A 337 7.04 19.92 23.39
N VAL A 338 7.35 18.70 23.82
CA VAL A 338 6.40 17.73 24.41
C VAL A 338 6.72 17.52 25.88
N LEU A 339 5.69 17.66 26.72
CA LEU A 339 5.70 17.34 28.14
C LEU A 339 4.94 16.03 28.38
N LEU A 340 5.53 15.07 29.09
CA LEU A 340 4.80 13.90 29.59
C LEU A 340 4.85 13.82 31.13
N ASN A 341 3.79 13.27 31.70
CA ASN A 341 3.62 13.11 33.14
C ASN A 341 4.50 11.98 33.68
N GLU A 342 5.37 12.29 34.64
CA GLU A 342 6.19 11.30 35.32
C GLU A 342 5.48 10.81 36.59
N TYR A 343 5.06 9.54 36.58
CA TYR A 343 4.20 8.96 37.62
C TYR A 343 4.85 8.87 39.00
N LYS A 344 6.18 8.90 39.08
CA LYS A 344 6.92 8.78 40.34
C LYS A 344 7.24 10.12 41.01
N SER A 345 7.39 11.20 40.25
CA SER A 345 8.00 12.46 40.72
C SER A 345 7.00 13.63 40.84
N GLN A 346 5.72 13.42 40.53
CA GLN A 346 4.69 14.47 40.44
C GLN A 346 5.02 15.65 39.51
N ASN A 347 5.96 15.50 38.57
CA ASN A 347 6.33 16.55 37.62
C ASN A 347 6.02 16.13 36.18
N PHE A 348 5.95 17.11 35.28
CA PHE A 348 5.98 16.88 33.84
C PHE A 348 7.41 17.01 33.34
N ARG A 349 7.88 16.05 32.56
CA ARG A 349 9.22 16.04 31.98
C ARG A 349 9.14 16.42 30.50
N VAL A 350 10.07 17.25 30.06
CA VAL A 350 10.30 17.48 28.62
C VAL A 350 11.01 16.27 28.03
N ILE A 351 10.38 15.61 27.06
CA ILE A 351 10.93 14.41 26.40
C ILE A 351 11.55 14.75 25.05
N ALA A 352 10.97 15.71 24.35
CA ALA A 352 11.50 16.19 23.09
C ALA A 352 11.22 17.70 22.96
N SER A 353 12.14 18.41 22.33
CA SER A 353 12.05 19.84 22.06
C SER A 353 12.85 20.18 20.80
N ARG A 354 12.50 21.29 20.15
CA ARG A 354 13.26 21.85 19.04
C ARG A 354 13.08 23.36 18.98
N GLY A 355 14.17 24.07 18.67
CA GLY A 355 14.23 25.54 18.71
C GLY A 355 14.36 26.14 20.12
N LEU A 356 14.63 25.32 21.15
CA LEU A 356 14.84 25.77 22.54
C LEU A 356 16.22 25.33 23.04
N ASP A 357 17.16 26.28 23.04
CA ASP A 357 18.56 26.05 23.45
C ASP A 357 18.67 25.56 24.91
N PHE A 358 17.76 26.00 25.78
CA PHE A 358 17.71 25.60 27.21
C PHE A 358 17.52 24.11 27.44
N VAL A 359 17.01 23.39 26.44
CA VAL A 359 16.75 21.94 26.51
C VAL A 359 17.83 21.13 25.77
N GLN A 360 18.69 21.77 24.94
CA GLN A 360 19.49 21.10 23.89
C GLN A 360 20.83 20.46 24.32
N GLU A 361 21.12 20.28 25.61
CA GLU A 361 22.30 19.50 26.04
C GLU A 361 21.99 17.99 26.07
N GLN A 362 22.09 17.32 24.91
CA GLN A 362 22.07 15.86 24.82
C GLN A 362 23.47 15.31 25.09
N GLY A 363 23.63 14.47 26.13
CA GLY A 363 24.89 13.76 26.33
C GLY A 363 25.11 13.04 27.67
N SER A 364 24.28 13.23 28.70
CA SER A 364 24.54 12.59 29.99
C SER A 364 23.42 11.65 30.41
N GLN A 365 23.76 10.37 30.62
CA GLN A 365 22.91 9.36 31.25
C GLN A 365 22.64 9.63 32.75
N ASN A 366 22.98 10.82 33.27
CA ASN A 366 22.66 11.20 34.64
C ASN A 366 21.24 11.78 34.74
N SER A 367 20.44 11.22 35.64
CA SER A 367 19.08 11.64 35.99
C SER A 367 18.95 13.08 36.50
N SER A 368 20.04 13.79 36.77
CA SER A 368 20.08 15.13 37.36
C SER A 368 19.94 16.29 36.36
N ASN A 369 19.91 16.03 35.04
CA ASN A 369 19.94 17.08 34.01
C ASN A 369 18.64 17.24 33.19
N GLN A 370 17.52 16.68 33.69
CA GLN A 370 16.25 16.67 32.97
C GLN A 370 15.46 17.97 33.21
N VAL A 371 14.85 18.52 32.15
CA VAL A 371 14.02 19.72 32.22
C VAL A 371 12.60 19.33 32.66
N ILE A 372 12.13 19.94 33.74
CA ILE A 372 10.82 19.66 34.35
C ILE A 372 9.92 20.89 34.38
N VAL A 373 8.62 20.62 34.39
CA VAL A 373 7.55 21.58 34.66
C VAL A 373 6.75 21.06 35.86
N PRO A 374 6.75 21.77 37.00
CA PRO A 374 6.00 21.36 38.19
C PRO A 374 4.50 21.29 37.93
N LYS A 375 3.81 20.31 38.53
CA LYS A 375 2.32 20.24 38.51
C LYS A 375 1.64 21.47 39.12
N SER A 376 2.34 22.22 39.96
CA SER A 376 1.88 23.49 40.54
C SER A 376 1.82 24.65 39.54
N SER A 377 2.27 24.47 38.29
CA SER A 377 2.25 25.53 37.28
C SER A 377 0.82 26.03 37.00
N PRO A 378 0.59 27.37 36.91
CA PRO A 378 -0.75 27.94 36.75
C PRO A 378 -1.53 27.40 35.55
N PHE A 379 -0.85 27.13 34.42
CA PHE A 379 -1.53 26.63 33.21
C PHE A 379 -2.00 25.18 33.35
N ILE A 380 -1.28 24.35 34.10
CA ILE A 380 -1.64 22.94 34.34
C ILE A 380 -2.87 22.88 35.26
N GLN A 381 -2.89 23.71 36.31
CA GLN A 381 -4.03 23.81 37.22
C GLN A 381 -5.28 24.37 36.50
N ALA A 382 -5.12 25.35 35.61
CA ALA A 382 -6.21 25.88 34.79
C ALA A 382 -6.83 24.80 33.87
N TYR A 383 -5.99 23.94 33.28
CA TYR A 383 -6.44 22.82 32.44
C TYR A 383 -7.09 21.68 33.23
N GLN A 384 -6.71 21.46 34.49
CA GLN A 384 -7.30 20.42 35.35
C GLN A 384 -8.63 20.84 36.00
N LYS A 385 -8.84 22.15 36.27
CA LYS A 385 -10.07 22.66 36.90
C LYS A 385 -11.25 22.86 35.94
N LYS A 386 -11.02 23.00 34.62
CA LYS A 386 -12.12 23.16 33.64
C LYS A 386 -12.67 21.81 33.19
N SER A 387 -13.71 21.34 33.89
CA SER A 387 -14.56 20.23 33.47
C SER A 387 -15.72 20.73 32.56
N ALA A 388 -15.90 20.05 31.42
CA ALA A 388 -17.13 19.83 30.68
C ALA A 388 -18.02 20.96 30.09
N GLN A 389 -17.85 22.27 30.34
CA GLN A 389 -18.87 23.26 29.88
C GLN A 389 -18.46 24.43 28.97
N GLU A 390 -17.21 24.55 28.51
CA GLU A 390 -16.85 25.63 27.56
C GLU A 390 -15.98 25.12 26.40
N LYS A 391 -16.62 24.65 25.31
CA LYS A 391 -15.96 24.44 24.00
C LYS A 391 -15.63 25.76 23.27
N GLN A 392 -15.52 26.90 23.96
CA GLN A 392 -15.51 28.22 23.32
C GLN A 392 -14.42 29.21 23.77
N ALA A 393 -13.35 28.76 24.43
CA ALA A 393 -12.24 29.65 24.82
C ALA A 393 -10.88 29.19 24.28
N TYR A 394 -10.73 29.12 22.95
CA TYR A 394 -9.40 29.11 22.29
C TYR A 394 -8.80 30.52 22.24
N SER A 395 -8.78 31.22 23.38
CA SER A 395 -8.31 32.61 23.47
C SER A 395 -7.45 32.82 24.72
N GLN A 396 -6.29 32.19 24.78
CA GLN A 396 -5.19 32.71 25.58
C GLN A 396 -3.92 32.65 24.74
N TRP A 397 -3.57 33.80 24.17
CA TRP A 397 -2.28 34.00 23.51
C TRP A 397 -1.28 34.36 24.61
N ASN A 398 -0.07 33.78 24.54
CA ASN A 398 1.04 33.98 25.47
C ASN A 398 0.84 33.34 26.85
N ILE A 399 0.76 32.01 26.90
CA ILE A 399 0.81 31.24 28.16
C ILE A 399 2.27 31.16 28.61
N GLY A 400 2.60 31.75 29.77
CA GLY A 400 3.94 31.66 30.36
C GLY A 400 4.18 30.27 30.96
N ILE A 401 5.18 29.56 30.46
CA ILE A 401 5.57 28.23 30.92
C ILE A 401 6.97 28.29 31.49
N MET A 402 7.09 27.98 32.79
CA MET A 402 8.35 27.96 33.50
C MET A 402 9.01 26.58 33.38
N LEU A 403 10.16 26.55 32.71
CA LEU A 403 11.02 25.38 32.56
C LEU A 403 12.11 25.41 33.64
N ILE A 404 12.33 24.29 34.32
CA ILE A 404 13.32 24.16 35.40
C ILE A 404 14.35 23.08 35.04
N LYS A 405 15.64 23.40 35.11
CA LYS A 405 16.77 22.46 34.92
C LYS A 405 17.76 22.64 36.07
N GLY A 406 17.77 21.70 37.03
CA GLY A 406 18.54 21.85 38.26
C GLY A 406 18.11 23.10 39.05
N GLN A 407 19.02 24.07 39.25
CA GLN A 407 18.74 25.36 39.89
C GLN A 407 18.39 26.50 38.91
N LYS A 408 18.48 26.29 37.60
CA LYS A 408 18.19 27.31 36.57
C LYS A 408 16.73 27.23 36.14
N HIS A 409 16.11 28.38 35.87
CA HIS A 409 14.75 28.48 35.35
C HIS A 409 14.66 29.45 34.16
N GLN A 410 13.80 29.12 33.19
CA GLN A 410 13.48 30.00 32.06
C GLN A 410 11.97 29.99 31.82
N THR A 411 11.38 31.16 31.58
CA THR A 411 9.96 31.27 31.19
C THR A 411 9.85 31.48 29.68
N VAL A 412 9.06 30.63 29.02
CA VAL A 412 8.76 30.73 27.58
C VAL A 412 7.28 31.06 27.37
N LEU A 413 6.97 31.83 26.33
CA LEU A 413 5.59 32.20 26.00
C LEU A 413 5.03 31.28 24.92
N ALA A 414 4.15 30.36 25.31
CA ALA A 414 3.49 29.46 24.38
C ALA A 414 2.35 30.16 23.62
N SER A 415 2.28 29.90 22.32
CA SER A 415 1.21 30.37 21.45
C SER A 415 0.01 29.42 21.45
N LEU A 416 0.25 28.11 21.62
CA LEU A 416 -0.80 27.10 21.76
C LEU A 416 -0.33 25.95 22.66
N VAL A 417 -1.23 25.47 23.50
CA VAL A 417 -1.01 24.32 24.39
C VAL A 417 -2.09 23.29 24.11
N LEU A 418 -1.68 22.10 23.69
CA LEU A 418 -2.55 21.01 23.28
C LEU A 418 -2.42 19.85 24.29
N PRO A 419 -3.50 19.42 24.95
CA PRO A 419 -3.44 18.37 25.95
C PRO A 419 -3.37 16.98 25.31
N LEU A 420 -2.41 16.16 25.71
CA LEU A 420 -2.33 14.75 25.33
C LEU A 420 -3.16 13.93 26.31
N LYS A 421 -4.42 13.66 25.94
CA LYS A 421 -5.38 12.91 26.76
C LYS A 421 -5.70 11.57 26.11
N PHE A 422 -5.63 10.51 26.91
CA PHE A 422 -6.17 9.22 26.53
C PHE A 422 -7.38 8.92 27.43
N LYS A 423 -8.58 8.88 26.84
CA LYS A 423 -9.86 8.90 27.58
C LYS A 423 -9.90 10.13 28.51
N GLU A 424 -10.08 9.92 29.82
CA GLU A 424 -10.10 10.99 30.83
C GLU A 424 -8.72 11.25 31.47
N ARG A 425 -7.68 10.52 31.07
CA ARG A 425 -6.34 10.64 31.69
C ARG A 425 -5.47 11.61 30.89
N LEU A 426 -4.98 12.65 31.57
CA LEU A 426 -3.98 13.56 31.02
C LEU A 426 -2.57 12.94 31.14
N ASN A 427 -2.02 12.55 30.00
CA ASN A 427 -0.69 11.97 29.89
C ASN A 427 0.40 13.02 29.64
N GLY A 428 0.06 14.17 29.07
CA GLY A 428 1.04 15.17 28.68
C GLY A 428 0.47 16.40 27.99
N PHE A 429 1.35 17.22 27.42
CA PHE A 429 1.02 18.38 26.60
C PHE A 429 1.98 18.50 25.41
N ILE A 430 1.47 18.92 24.26
CA ILE A 430 2.25 19.47 23.16
C ILE A 430 2.19 21.00 23.27
N ILE A 431 3.35 21.65 23.33
CA ILE A 431 3.45 23.10 23.49
C ILE A 431 4.09 23.69 22.25
N LEU A 432 3.40 24.65 21.65
CA LEU A 432 3.80 25.31 20.41
C LEU A 432 4.18 26.76 20.68
N GLY A 433 5.36 27.15 20.19
CA GLY A 433 5.84 28.52 20.19
C GLY A 433 5.19 29.40 19.11
N PRO A 434 5.66 30.65 18.95
CA PRO A 434 5.16 31.55 17.92
C PRO A 434 5.50 31.03 16.51
N ARG A 435 4.61 31.33 15.56
CA ARG A 435 4.81 30.98 14.14
C ARG A 435 5.58 32.09 13.44
N LEU A 436 6.41 31.70 12.47
CA LEU A 436 7.24 32.64 11.70
C LEU A 436 6.44 33.47 10.69
N GLU A 437 5.28 32.97 10.24
CA GLU A 437 4.53 33.56 9.11
C GLU A 437 3.19 34.20 9.49
N LYS A 438 2.51 33.75 10.58
CA LYS A 438 1.21 34.26 11.03
C LYS A 438 0.95 34.00 12.52
N ASP A 439 0.36 34.95 13.24
CA ASP A 439 0.19 34.83 14.70
C ASP A 439 -1.12 34.14 15.17
N TYR A 440 -1.95 33.62 14.27
CA TYR A 440 -3.21 32.98 14.68
C TYR A 440 -3.39 31.60 14.03
N TYR A 441 -4.15 30.76 14.74
CA TYR A 441 -4.58 29.45 14.29
C TYR A 441 -6.03 29.54 13.81
N ASN A 442 -6.28 29.05 12.60
CA ASN A 442 -7.62 29.02 12.03
C ASN A 442 -8.41 27.82 12.63
N LYS A 443 -9.76 27.83 12.58
CA LYS A 443 -10.57 26.75 13.20
C LYS A 443 -10.26 25.37 12.60
N TYR A 444 -10.05 25.29 11.29
CA TYR A 444 -9.71 24.05 10.61
C TYR A 444 -8.33 23.51 11.02
N GLU A 445 -7.34 24.38 11.23
CA GLU A 445 -6.02 24.05 11.75
C GLU A 445 -6.11 23.56 13.19
N LEU A 446 -6.95 24.18 14.02
CA LEU A 446 -7.21 23.70 15.38
C LEU A 446 -7.89 22.33 15.37
N ASP A 447 -8.88 22.11 14.51
CA ASP A 447 -9.57 20.81 14.40
C ASP A 447 -8.61 19.70 13.94
N ILE A 448 -7.70 20.01 13.00
CA ILE A 448 -6.70 19.06 12.51
C ILE A 448 -5.59 18.83 13.53
N LEU A 449 -5.14 19.88 14.22
CA LEU A 449 -4.18 19.73 15.32
C LEU A 449 -4.80 18.92 16.45
N GLN A 450 -6.09 19.11 16.75
CA GLN A 450 -6.80 18.29 17.72
C GLN A 450 -6.85 16.83 17.27
N PHE A 451 -7.18 16.56 16.00
CA PHE A 451 -7.15 15.20 15.45
C PHE A 451 -5.77 14.54 15.57
N LEU A 452 -4.70 15.28 15.25
CA LEU A 452 -3.32 14.81 15.39
C LEU A 452 -2.94 14.56 16.84
N VAL A 453 -3.36 15.44 17.75
CA VAL A 453 -3.12 15.31 19.19
C VAL A 453 -3.84 14.08 19.73
N ASP A 454 -5.05 13.79 19.27
CA ASP A 454 -5.80 12.60 19.67
C ASP A 454 -5.07 11.33 19.20
N GLN A 455 -4.63 11.29 17.93
CA GLN A 455 -3.86 10.17 17.38
C GLN A 455 -2.48 10.01 18.05
N ALA A 456 -1.77 11.10 18.29
CA ALA A 456 -0.51 11.10 19.02
C ALA A 456 -0.70 10.66 20.48
N SER A 457 -1.82 11.00 21.11
CA SER A 457 -2.15 10.57 22.48
C SER A 457 -2.34 9.05 22.56
N VAL A 458 -2.99 8.44 21.56
CA VAL A 458 -3.14 6.98 21.46
C VAL A 458 -1.78 6.31 21.22
N ALA A 459 -1.00 6.81 20.26
CA ALA A 459 0.32 6.26 19.95
C ALA A 459 1.29 6.37 21.15
N MET A 460 1.27 7.51 21.87
CA MET A 460 2.07 7.71 23.07
C MET A 460 1.64 6.81 24.22
N GLU A 461 0.34 6.56 24.43
CA GLU A 461 -0.11 5.60 25.44
C GLU A 461 0.35 4.17 25.12
N ASN A 462 0.32 3.78 23.84
CA ASN A 462 0.84 2.49 23.39
C ASN A 462 2.35 2.38 23.65
N ALA A 463 3.12 3.42 23.32
CA ALA A 463 4.56 3.49 23.58
C ALA A 463 4.89 3.45 25.08
N ILE A 464 4.16 4.21 25.91
CA ILE A 464 4.30 4.20 27.38
C ILE A 464 3.99 2.80 27.94
N THR A 465 2.95 2.15 27.43
CA THR A 465 2.54 0.81 27.87
C THR A 465 3.60 -0.23 27.50
N TYR A 466 4.13 -0.17 26.29
CA TYR A 466 5.19 -1.06 25.83
C TYR A 466 6.48 -0.89 26.65
N GLU A 467 6.89 0.34 26.96
CA GLU A 467 8.07 0.59 27.79
C GLU A 467 7.89 0.05 29.21
N ARG A 468 6.68 0.15 29.80
CA ARG A 468 6.36 -0.50 31.09
C ARG A 468 6.46 -2.02 31.00
N LEU A 469 5.93 -2.63 29.94
CA LEU A 469 6.00 -4.07 29.71
C LEU A 469 7.45 -4.53 29.59
N ARG A 470 8.28 -3.81 28.81
CA ARG A 470 9.70 -4.08 28.64
C ARG A 470 10.47 -4.01 29.97
N GLN A 471 10.19 -3.00 30.79
CA GLN A 471 10.80 -2.88 32.12
C GLN A 471 10.38 -4.03 33.06
N HIS A 472 9.13 -4.48 32.97
CA HIS A 472 8.66 -5.66 33.72
C HIS A 472 9.32 -6.95 33.24
N GLN A 473 9.42 -7.15 31.93
CA GLN A 473 10.12 -8.30 31.33
C GLN A 473 11.58 -8.33 31.75
N LYS A 474 12.29 -7.19 31.72
CA LYS A 474 13.69 -7.10 32.13
C LYS A 474 13.89 -7.54 33.59
N ARG A 475 13.01 -7.10 34.50
CA ARG A 475 13.04 -7.52 35.92
C ARG A 475 12.79 -9.02 36.10
N LEU A 476 11.87 -9.61 35.32
CA LEU A 476 11.63 -11.06 35.33
C LEU A 476 12.80 -11.83 34.74
N GLN A 477 13.46 -11.28 33.72
CA GLN A 477 14.59 -11.88 33.03
C GLN A 477 15.85 -11.91 33.88
N ASP A 478 16.07 -10.88 34.69
CA ASP A 478 17.19 -10.80 35.64
C ASP A 478 17.01 -11.78 36.81
N ALA A 479 15.79 -11.95 37.33
CA ALA A 479 15.49 -12.93 38.38
C ALA A 479 15.63 -14.39 37.91
N ASN A 480 15.38 -14.66 36.63
CA ASN A 480 15.46 -16.00 36.04
C ASN A 480 16.88 -16.42 35.63
N LYS A 481 17.85 -15.49 35.56
CA LYS A 481 19.14 -15.72 34.89
C LYS A 481 20.10 -16.69 35.60
N GLN A 482 19.95 -16.92 36.92
CA GLN A 482 20.85 -17.79 37.70
C GLN A 482 20.48 -19.28 37.66
N LEU A 483 19.20 -19.65 37.62
CA LEU A 483 18.74 -21.05 37.53
C LEU A 483 18.78 -21.61 36.10
N ILE A 484 18.83 -20.70 35.14
CA ILE A 484 18.62 -20.97 33.74
C ILE A 484 19.89 -21.47 33.02
N ASN A 485 21.10 -21.08 33.45
CA ASN A 485 22.31 -21.35 32.66
C ASN A 485 22.72 -22.85 32.62
N GLN A 486 22.47 -23.64 33.67
CA GLN A 486 22.77 -25.08 33.65
C GLN A 486 21.72 -25.87 32.85
N ARG A 487 20.43 -25.67 33.15
CA ARG A 487 19.34 -26.31 32.38
C ARG A 487 19.28 -25.87 30.93
N LYS A 488 19.65 -24.63 30.61
CA LYS A 488 19.70 -24.17 29.21
C LYS A 488 20.78 -24.86 28.42
N PHE A 489 21.97 -25.10 28.97
CA PHE A 489 23.02 -25.77 28.20
C PHE A 489 22.57 -27.18 27.80
N GLU A 490 22.03 -27.96 28.73
CA GLU A 490 21.47 -29.30 28.45
C GLU A 490 20.28 -29.22 27.48
N THR A 491 19.31 -28.34 27.74
CA THR A 491 18.15 -28.16 26.85
C THR A 491 18.54 -27.67 25.45
N PHE A 492 19.57 -26.82 25.32
CA PHE A 492 20.07 -26.37 24.04
C PHE A 492 20.86 -27.46 23.33
N PHE A 493 21.74 -28.17 24.04
CA PHE A 493 22.54 -29.25 23.49
C PHE A 493 21.63 -30.36 22.95
N ASP A 494 20.60 -30.75 23.72
CA ASP A 494 19.61 -31.76 23.34
C ASP A 494 18.55 -31.26 22.35
N GLY A 495 18.26 -29.96 22.35
CA GLY A 495 17.36 -29.34 21.37
C GLY A 495 17.96 -29.23 19.96
N ILE A 496 19.27 -29.44 19.80
CA ILE A 496 19.90 -29.46 18.48
C ILE A 496 19.56 -30.79 17.79
N ALA A 497 18.82 -30.69 16.68
CA ALA A 497 18.40 -31.85 15.88
C ALA A 497 19.56 -32.54 15.13
N THR A 498 20.73 -31.90 15.04
CA THR A 498 21.93 -32.49 14.45
C THR A 498 22.65 -33.38 15.46
N PRO A 499 23.03 -34.63 15.12
CA PRO A 499 23.80 -35.48 16.03
C PRO A 499 25.15 -34.83 16.39
N ILE A 500 25.33 -34.54 17.69
CA ILE A 500 26.56 -33.99 18.26
C ILE A 500 27.04 -34.86 19.42
N SER A 501 28.31 -35.23 19.40
CA SER A 501 28.96 -35.86 20.55
C SER A 501 30.28 -35.20 20.89
N ILE A 502 30.60 -35.17 22.17
CA ILE A 502 31.91 -34.76 22.68
C ILE A 502 32.67 -36.03 23.04
N GLN A 503 33.90 -36.16 22.56
CA GLN A 503 34.73 -37.33 22.73
C GLN A 503 36.10 -36.96 23.30
N ASP A 504 36.66 -37.84 24.12
CA ASP A 504 38.01 -37.67 24.67
C ASP A 504 39.10 -38.17 23.70
N ILE A 505 40.37 -37.97 24.07
CA ILE A 505 41.54 -38.45 23.32
C ILE A 505 41.56 -39.96 23.04
N ASN A 506 40.78 -40.75 23.77
CA ASN A 506 40.72 -42.20 23.64
C ASN A 506 39.47 -42.65 22.88
N TYR A 507 38.75 -41.75 22.18
CA TYR A 507 37.50 -42.03 21.48
C TYR A 507 36.32 -42.39 22.40
N ASN A 508 36.41 -42.12 23.71
CA ASN A 508 35.25 -42.33 24.59
C ASN A 508 34.27 -41.18 24.43
N ILE A 509 32.99 -41.48 24.32
CA ILE A 509 31.93 -40.47 24.28
C ILE A 509 31.74 -39.91 25.70
N VAL A 510 32.09 -38.64 25.87
CA VAL A 510 31.95 -37.89 27.14
C VAL A 510 30.52 -37.39 27.32
N THR A 511 29.90 -36.96 26.23
CA THR A 511 28.47 -36.63 26.19
C THR A 511 27.96 -36.67 24.76
N ALA A 512 26.67 -36.93 24.59
CA ALA A 512 26.00 -36.99 23.30
C ALA A 512 24.60 -36.41 23.44
N ASN A 513 24.21 -35.58 22.49
CA ASN A 513 22.89 -34.95 22.54
C ASN A 513 21.78 -35.95 22.15
N TYR A 514 20.54 -35.57 22.40
CA TYR A 514 19.37 -36.38 22.04
C TYR A 514 19.35 -36.81 20.57
N ALA A 515 19.87 -36.02 19.63
CA ALA A 515 19.93 -36.38 18.23
C ALA A 515 20.86 -37.58 17.93
N VAL A 516 21.98 -37.74 18.64
CA VAL A 516 22.84 -38.94 18.54
C VAL A 516 22.10 -40.17 19.04
N GLN A 517 21.42 -40.06 20.20
CA GLN A 517 20.66 -41.16 20.80
C GLN A 517 19.59 -41.66 19.84
N ARG A 518 18.88 -40.73 19.19
CA ARG A 518 17.85 -41.03 18.20
C ARG A 518 18.42 -41.62 16.91
N TYR A 519 19.53 -41.09 16.40
CA TYR A 519 20.09 -41.55 15.11
C TYR A 519 20.68 -42.96 15.20
N PHE A 520 21.39 -43.26 16.29
CA PHE A 520 22.04 -44.56 16.50
C PHE A 520 21.21 -45.54 17.33
N GLU A 521 19.99 -45.14 17.74
CA GLU A 521 19.05 -45.95 18.52
C GLU A 521 19.67 -46.51 19.81
N LYS A 522 20.43 -45.67 20.53
CA LYS A 522 21.12 -46.02 21.77
C LYS A 522 20.80 -45.02 22.87
N THR A 523 20.65 -45.50 24.09
CA THR A 523 20.38 -44.65 25.26
C THR A 523 21.63 -43.88 25.69
N GLN A 524 21.45 -42.77 26.43
CA GLN A 524 22.56 -42.00 26.96
C GLN A 524 23.49 -42.84 27.86
N GLU A 525 22.93 -43.76 28.64
CA GLU A 525 23.69 -44.66 29.53
C GLU A 525 24.59 -45.63 28.74
N GLU A 526 24.15 -46.08 27.56
CA GLU A 526 24.94 -46.96 26.68
C GLU A 526 26.03 -46.20 25.91
N LEU A 527 25.79 -44.93 25.59
CA LEU A 527 26.71 -44.09 24.85
C LEU A 527 27.84 -43.55 25.74
N LEU A 528 27.52 -43.09 26.94
CA LEU A 528 28.51 -42.48 27.85
C LEU A 528 29.61 -43.48 28.23
N GLY A 529 30.87 -43.08 27.98
CA GLY A 529 32.05 -43.91 28.23
C GLY A 529 32.32 -45.00 27.19
N SER A 530 31.40 -45.26 26.27
CA SER A 530 31.61 -46.18 25.15
C SER A 530 32.53 -45.58 24.09
N LYS A 531 33.26 -46.44 23.36
CA LYS A 531 34.09 -46.02 22.22
C LYS A 531 33.22 -45.65 21.02
N CYS A 532 33.45 -44.51 20.38
CA CYS A 532 32.63 -44.04 19.25
C CYS A 532 32.52 -45.05 18.10
N TYR A 533 33.62 -45.70 17.72
CA TYR A 533 33.64 -46.69 16.65
C TYR A 533 32.87 -47.98 17.00
N LYS A 534 32.75 -48.30 18.28
CA LYS A 534 31.95 -49.42 18.79
C LYS A 534 30.47 -49.01 18.92
N ALA A 535 30.22 -47.82 19.45
CA ALA A 535 28.89 -47.28 19.65
C ALA A 535 28.17 -47.01 18.31
N TYR A 536 28.82 -46.35 17.35
CA TYR A 536 28.20 -45.89 16.11
C TYR A 536 28.29 -46.90 14.98
N PHE A 537 29.40 -47.63 14.88
CA PHE A 537 29.69 -48.49 13.72
C PHE A 537 29.86 -49.97 14.07
N ASN A 538 29.68 -50.33 15.35
CA ASN A 538 29.84 -51.70 15.88
C ASN A 538 31.20 -52.34 15.50
N ARG A 539 32.28 -51.55 15.58
CA ARG A 539 33.66 -51.98 15.28
C ARG A 539 34.46 -52.17 16.57
N ASP A 540 35.50 -53.00 16.50
CA ASP A 540 36.46 -53.19 17.60
C ASP A 540 37.72 -52.31 17.48
N ARG A 541 37.85 -51.57 16.36
CA ARG A 541 38.97 -50.67 16.09
C ARG A 541 38.49 -49.36 15.44
N PRO A 542 39.26 -48.26 15.56
CA PRO A 542 38.95 -46.98 14.92
C PRO A 542 38.76 -47.09 13.39
N CYS A 543 38.05 -46.11 12.81
CA CYS A 543 37.83 -46.05 11.36
C CYS A 543 39.15 -45.84 10.60
N ALA A 544 39.31 -46.46 9.43
CA ALA A 544 40.53 -46.37 8.62
C ALA A 544 40.91 -44.93 8.22
N GLU A 545 39.91 -44.06 8.02
CA GLU A 545 40.07 -42.64 7.66
C GLU A 545 39.45 -41.74 8.74
N CYS A 546 39.77 -41.98 10.01
CA CYS A 546 39.23 -41.18 11.10
C CYS A 546 40.05 -39.89 11.31
N LEU A 547 39.50 -38.74 10.93
CA LEU A 547 40.15 -37.43 11.11
C LEU A 547 40.08 -36.90 12.56
N ALA A 548 39.46 -37.64 13.48
CA ALA A 548 39.33 -37.25 14.88
C ALA A 548 40.70 -37.10 15.58
N GLN A 549 41.65 -37.98 15.26
CA GLN A 549 42.99 -37.93 15.85
C GLN A 549 43.81 -36.77 15.27
N ASP A 550 43.67 -36.51 13.97
CA ASP A 550 44.31 -35.37 13.31
C ASP A 550 43.80 -34.04 13.88
N CYS A 551 42.50 -33.94 14.16
CA CYS A 551 41.87 -32.81 14.83
C CYS A 551 42.47 -32.53 16.22
N LEU A 552 42.70 -33.58 17.02
CA LEU A 552 43.29 -33.46 18.36
C LEU A 552 44.79 -33.12 18.32
N HIS A 553 45.54 -33.70 17.38
CA HIS A 553 46.99 -33.48 17.27
C HIS A 553 47.34 -32.10 16.73
N THR A 554 46.60 -31.63 15.73
CA THR A 554 46.87 -30.33 15.08
C THR A 554 46.16 -29.16 15.75
N MET A 555 45.14 -29.43 16.58
CA MET A 555 44.24 -28.42 17.14
C MET A 555 43.53 -27.56 16.09
N LEU A 556 43.28 -28.13 14.90
CA LEU A 556 42.50 -27.52 13.81
C LEU A 556 41.21 -28.30 13.55
N PRO A 557 40.16 -27.65 13.03
CA PRO A 557 38.94 -28.33 12.62
C PRO A 557 39.15 -29.12 11.32
N PHE A 558 38.51 -30.29 11.22
CA PHE A 558 38.51 -31.13 10.01
C PHE A 558 37.08 -31.48 9.62
N ASN A 559 36.85 -31.67 8.32
CA ASN A 559 35.59 -32.21 7.82
C ASN A 559 35.82 -33.33 6.81
N THR A 560 34.89 -34.26 6.74
CA THR A 560 34.85 -35.28 5.68
C THR A 560 33.41 -35.61 5.34
N GLU A 561 33.16 -35.91 4.07
CA GLU A 561 31.84 -36.34 3.60
C GLU A 561 31.76 -37.85 3.58
N LYS A 562 30.67 -38.39 4.10
CA LYS A 562 30.43 -39.82 4.12
C LYS A 562 28.98 -40.13 3.90
N GLN A 563 28.72 -41.03 2.96
CA GLN A 563 27.40 -41.59 2.77
C GLN A 563 27.20 -42.74 3.75
N ASP A 564 26.10 -42.71 4.49
CA ASP A 564 25.72 -43.82 5.34
C ASP A 564 25.03 -44.89 4.48
N SER A 565 25.61 -46.09 4.45
CA SER A 565 25.06 -47.25 3.73
C SER A 565 23.68 -47.67 4.25
N ARG A 566 23.34 -47.38 5.52
CA ARG A 566 22.06 -47.77 6.14
C ARG A 566 20.91 -46.88 5.68
N THR A 567 21.13 -45.56 5.63
CA THR A 567 20.08 -44.56 5.41
C THR A 567 20.16 -43.90 4.05
N GLN A 568 21.21 -44.18 3.26
CA GLN A 568 21.54 -43.50 2.00
C GLN A 568 21.75 -41.99 2.13
N LEU A 569 21.65 -41.43 3.34
CA LEU A 569 21.89 -40.03 3.65
C LEU A 569 23.37 -39.71 3.50
N THR A 570 23.65 -38.51 3.01
CA THR A 570 25.00 -37.99 2.90
C THR A 570 25.27 -37.04 4.05
N PHE A 571 26.23 -37.41 4.91
CA PHE A 571 26.63 -36.59 6.05
C PHE A 571 27.98 -35.92 5.79
N SER A 572 28.08 -34.66 6.19
CA SER A 572 29.35 -34.00 6.47
C SER A 572 29.69 -34.22 7.95
N LEU A 573 30.71 -35.02 8.22
CA LEU A 573 31.27 -35.25 9.55
C LEU A 573 32.27 -34.14 9.85
N ASN A 574 31.99 -33.32 10.87
CA ASN A 574 32.85 -32.20 11.27
C ASN A 574 33.44 -32.45 12.67
N PHE A 575 34.75 -32.23 12.80
CA PHE A 575 35.52 -32.41 14.02
C PHE A 575 36.07 -31.06 14.49
N TYR A 576 35.80 -30.68 15.74
CA TYR A 576 36.30 -29.43 16.35
C TYR A 576 37.04 -29.70 17.65
N PRO A 577 38.28 -29.23 17.82
CA PRO A 577 39.05 -29.49 19.04
C PRO A 577 38.59 -28.57 20.19
N ILE A 578 38.49 -29.12 21.40
CA ILE A 578 38.24 -28.37 22.64
C ILE A 578 39.59 -28.21 23.36
N PRO A 579 40.11 -26.98 23.52
CA PRO A 579 41.35 -26.75 24.23
C PRO A 579 41.18 -27.05 25.72
N ALA A 580 42.02 -27.92 26.26
CA ALA A 580 42.06 -28.21 27.68
C ALA A 580 42.54 -26.99 28.48
N ARG A 581 41.87 -26.67 29.59
CA ARG A 581 42.41 -25.78 30.64
C ARG A 581 43.25 -26.64 31.59
N GLU A 582 44.34 -26.08 32.13
CA GLU A 582 45.33 -26.79 32.98
C GLU A 582 44.65 -27.80 33.92
N SER A 583 45.04 -29.08 33.78
CA SER A 583 44.54 -30.31 34.44
C SER A 583 43.37 -31.10 33.81
N SER A 584 42.84 -30.73 32.65
CA SER A 584 41.84 -31.54 31.91
C SER A 584 42.43 -32.24 30.68
N LEU A 585 41.95 -33.45 30.35
CA LEU A 585 42.32 -34.15 29.11
C LEU A 585 41.67 -33.42 27.92
N GLY A 586 42.37 -33.37 26.77
CA GLY A 586 41.82 -32.80 25.54
C GLY A 586 40.57 -33.55 25.07
N ALA A 587 39.64 -32.83 24.44
CA ALA A 587 38.42 -33.40 23.89
C ALA A 587 38.15 -32.78 22.51
N PHE A 588 37.24 -33.38 21.74
CA PHE A 588 36.77 -32.81 20.49
C PHE A 588 35.27 -33.02 20.34
N ILE A 589 34.65 -32.18 19.52
CA ILE A 589 33.24 -32.25 19.15
C ILE A 589 33.16 -32.91 17.78
N GLU A 590 32.35 -33.95 17.64
CA GLU A 590 31.97 -34.57 16.37
C GLU A 590 30.50 -34.21 16.05
N LEU A 591 30.27 -33.64 14.87
CA LEU A 591 28.97 -33.18 14.36
C LEU A 591 28.63 -33.89 13.05
N PHE A 592 27.45 -34.50 12.96
CA PHE A 592 26.95 -35.18 11.76
C PHE A 592 25.93 -34.30 11.03
N GLN A 593 26.37 -33.49 10.06
CA GLN A 593 25.47 -32.61 9.33
C GLN A 593 24.89 -33.31 8.10
N ASP A 594 23.57 -33.52 8.06
CA ASP A 594 22.90 -34.00 6.85
C ASP A 594 22.92 -32.90 5.77
N ILE A 595 23.59 -33.19 4.66
CA ILE A 595 23.72 -32.28 3.52
C ILE A 595 22.94 -32.79 2.30
N SER A 596 22.10 -33.83 2.44
CA SER A 596 21.41 -34.49 1.33
C SER A 596 20.52 -33.52 0.55
N LYS A 597 19.70 -32.71 1.25
CA LYS A 597 18.84 -31.70 0.61
C LYS A 597 19.65 -30.59 -0.07
N GLN A 598 20.71 -30.11 0.58
CA GLN A 598 21.57 -29.07 0.02
C GLN A 598 22.27 -29.57 -1.25
N LYS A 599 22.76 -30.82 -1.26
CA LYS A 599 23.31 -31.49 -2.43
C LYS A 599 22.31 -31.57 -3.58
N SER A 600 21.08 -32.02 -3.29
CA SER A 600 20.03 -32.10 -4.32
C SER A 600 19.65 -30.74 -4.91
N GLN A 601 19.55 -29.69 -4.08
CA GLN A 601 19.28 -28.33 -4.52
C GLN A 601 20.44 -27.72 -5.29
N GLN A 602 21.67 -28.03 -4.90
CA GLN A 602 22.86 -27.61 -5.62
C GLN A 602 22.93 -28.29 -7.00
N GLU A 603 22.55 -29.56 -7.09
CA GLU A 603 22.44 -30.28 -8.36
C GLU A 603 21.31 -29.73 -9.24
N GLU A 604 20.16 -29.36 -8.66
CA GLU A 604 19.04 -28.69 -9.35
C GLU A 604 19.45 -27.31 -9.87
N LEU A 605 20.08 -26.47 -9.04
CA LEU A 605 20.60 -25.16 -9.44
C LEU A 605 21.70 -25.27 -10.49
N LEU A 606 22.59 -26.25 -10.37
CA LEU A 606 23.59 -26.54 -11.40
C LEU A 606 22.93 -26.98 -12.70
N SER A 607 21.82 -27.71 -12.65
CA SER A 607 21.04 -28.09 -13.83
C SER A 607 20.35 -26.88 -14.46
N GLU A 608 19.74 -26.00 -13.67
CA GLU A 608 19.12 -24.74 -14.14
C GLU A 608 20.15 -23.76 -14.71
N GLU A 609 21.29 -23.56 -14.05
CA GLU A 609 22.40 -22.74 -14.56
C GLU A 609 22.97 -23.33 -15.85
N LYS A 610 23.16 -24.66 -15.92
CA LYS A 610 23.57 -25.33 -17.17
C LYS A 610 22.56 -25.05 -18.28
N LEU A 611 21.26 -25.19 -18.03
CA LEU A 611 20.21 -24.95 -19.02
C LEU A 611 20.15 -23.48 -19.45
N ALA A 612 20.29 -22.53 -18.53
CA ALA A 612 20.30 -21.10 -18.83
C ALA A 612 21.56 -20.68 -19.62
N ALA A 613 22.73 -21.20 -19.25
CA ALA A 613 23.99 -20.98 -19.95
C ALA A 613 23.96 -21.58 -21.37
N ILE A 614 23.40 -22.78 -21.51
CA ILE A 614 23.12 -23.41 -22.82
C ILE A 614 22.18 -22.51 -23.63
N GLY A 615 21.09 -22.01 -23.04
CA GLY A 615 20.13 -21.13 -23.73
C GLY A 615 20.76 -19.84 -24.28
N SER A 616 21.65 -19.20 -23.52
CA SER A 616 22.38 -18.01 -23.98
C SER A 616 23.40 -18.33 -25.07
N LEU A 617 24.15 -19.41 -24.93
CA LEU A 617 25.13 -19.86 -25.94
C LEU A 617 24.44 -20.24 -27.25
N VAL A 618 23.34 -20.97 -27.17
CA VAL A 618 22.54 -21.41 -28.31
C VAL A 618 22.01 -20.22 -29.12
N SER A 619 21.61 -19.10 -28.48
CA SER A 619 21.12 -17.93 -29.23
C SER A 619 22.21 -17.26 -30.07
N THR A 620 23.44 -17.16 -29.56
CA THR A 620 24.57 -16.58 -30.29
C THR A 620 25.08 -17.53 -31.36
N ILE A 621 25.26 -18.80 -31.01
CA ILE A 621 25.67 -19.86 -31.95
C ILE A 621 24.65 -20.04 -33.07
N ALA A 622 23.35 -19.97 -32.78
CA ALA A 622 22.31 -20.07 -33.80
C ALA A 622 22.42 -18.94 -34.83
N HIS A 623 22.67 -17.70 -34.40
CA HIS A 623 22.87 -16.59 -35.32
C HIS A 623 24.15 -16.77 -36.16
N GLU A 624 25.24 -17.27 -35.57
CA GLU A 624 26.50 -17.49 -36.27
C GLU A 624 26.49 -18.71 -37.21
N ILE A 625 25.69 -19.74 -36.94
CA ILE A 625 25.57 -20.93 -37.79
C ILE A 625 24.49 -20.73 -38.88
N ASN A 626 23.41 -20.00 -38.62
CA ASN A 626 22.39 -19.71 -39.63
C ASN A 626 22.98 -18.98 -40.85
N ASN A 627 23.99 -18.12 -40.64
CA ASN A 627 24.64 -17.35 -41.70
C ASN A 627 25.40 -18.24 -42.72
N PRO A 628 26.36 -19.10 -42.32
CA PRO A 628 27.04 -20.00 -43.24
C PRO A 628 26.10 -21.05 -43.84
N ILE A 629 25.14 -21.60 -43.08
CA ILE A 629 24.18 -22.56 -43.65
C ILE A 629 23.30 -21.90 -44.71
N GLY A 630 22.86 -20.66 -44.50
CA GLY A 630 22.13 -19.89 -45.52
C GLY A 630 22.96 -19.69 -46.79
N GLY A 631 24.28 -19.46 -46.65
CA GLY A 631 25.20 -19.39 -47.78
C GLY A 631 25.39 -20.74 -48.50
N ILE A 632 25.48 -21.84 -47.76
CA ILE A 632 25.56 -23.19 -48.33
C ILE A 632 24.29 -23.50 -49.12
N LEU A 633 23.11 -23.27 -48.54
CA LEU A 633 21.82 -23.48 -49.21
C LEU A 633 21.68 -22.63 -50.48
N GLY A 634 22.01 -21.34 -50.41
CA GLY A 634 21.96 -20.48 -51.60
C GLY A 634 22.94 -20.92 -52.70
N THR A 635 24.10 -21.47 -52.32
CA THR A 635 25.06 -22.01 -53.29
C THR A 635 24.59 -23.34 -53.87
N THR A 636 24.00 -24.22 -53.05
CA THR A 636 23.40 -25.46 -53.55
C THR A 636 22.26 -25.17 -54.52
N ASP A 637 21.43 -24.16 -54.26
CA ASP A 637 20.33 -23.78 -55.17
C ASP A 637 20.88 -23.34 -56.54
N LEU A 638 21.93 -22.52 -56.58
CA LEU A 638 22.59 -22.11 -57.82
C LEU A 638 23.21 -23.30 -58.58
N ILE A 639 23.86 -24.21 -57.86
CA ILE A 639 24.45 -25.42 -58.47
C ILE A 639 23.34 -26.33 -59.02
N LEU A 640 22.20 -26.46 -58.34
CA LEU A 640 21.07 -27.26 -58.80
C LEU A 640 20.38 -26.65 -60.04
N GLU A 641 20.41 -25.33 -60.22
CA GLU A 641 19.92 -24.66 -61.43
C GLU A 641 20.82 -24.93 -62.65
N GLU A 642 22.14 -24.99 -62.47
CA GLU A 642 23.10 -25.17 -63.56
C GLU A 642 23.48 -26.65 -63.83
N ALA A 643 23.26 -27.54 -62.86
CA ALA A 643 23.67 -28.95 -62.95
C ALA A 643 22.75 -29.75 -63.91
N PRO A 644 23.32 -30.44 -64.93
CA PRO A 644 22.56 -31.27 -65.86
C PRO A 644 21.77 -32.38 -65.16
N GLU A 645 20.56 -32.66 -65.65
CA GLU A 645 19.74 -33.78 -65.16
C GLU A 645 20.50 -35.11 -65.29
N GLY A 646 20.58 -35.87 -64.18
CA GLY A 646 21.29 -37.16 -64.11
C GLY A 646 22.78 -37.07 -63.74
N SER A 647 23.33 -35.86 -63.53
CA SER A 647 24.70 -35.68 -63.04
C SER A 647 24.86 -36.14 -61.58
N PRO A 648 25.95 -36.86 -61.22
CA PRO A 648 26.23 -37.20 -59.82
C PRO A 648 26.43 -35.95 -58.94
N ILE A 649 26.85 -34.82 -59.54
CA ILE A 649 26.98 -33.53 -58.84
C ILE A 649 25.61 -33.05 -58.35
N ARG A 650 24.53 -33.31 -59.11
CA ARG A 650 23.18 -32.93 -58.71
C ARG A 650 22.74 -33.69 -57.45
N GLY A 651 22.96 -35.00 -57.42
CA GLY A 651 22.67 -35.84 -56.25
C GLY A 651 23.47 -35.41 -55.01
N TYR A 652 24.77 -35.15 -55.15
CA TYR A 652 25.57 -34.64 -54.04
C TYR A 652 25.11 -33.26 -53.55
N THR A 653 24.63 -32.41 -54.46
CA THR A 653 24.13 -31.08 -54.11
C THR A 653 22.79 -31.15 -53.40
N GLU A 654 21.90 -32.07 -53.80
CA GLU A 654 20.65 -32.39 -53.09
C GLU A 654 20.92 -32.92 -51.67
N ASP A 655 21.92 -33.80 -51.50
CA ASP A 655 22.35 -34.30 -50.19
C ASP A 655 22.88 -33.16 -49.29
N ILE A 656 23.74 -32.29 -49.82
CA ILE A 656 24.28 -31.14 -49.08
C ILE A 656 23.15 -30.19 -48.66
N ALA A 657 22.17 -29.94 -49.54
CA ALA A 657 21.00 -29.14 -49.21
C ALA A 657 20.16 -29.81 -48.10
N HIS A 658 19.96 -31.13 -48.17
CA HIS A 658 19.23 -31.91 -47.17
C HIS A 658 19.90 -31.86 -45.79
N TYR A 659 21.21 -32.08 -45.71
CA TYR A 659 21.96 -32.00 -44.45
C TYR A 659 21.97 -30.59 -43.86
N SER A 660 22.10 -29.58 -44.72
CA SER A 660 22.08 -28.16 -44.33
C SER A 660 20.73 -27.75 -43.77
N GLN A 661 19.64 -28.20 -44.41
CA GLN A 661 18.28 -27.96 -43.95
C GLN A 661 18.00 -28.67 -42.62
N SER A 662 18.45 -29.91 -42.47
CA SER A 662 18.34 -30.67 -41.22
C SER A 662 19.08 -29.99 -40.05
N ALA A 663 20.27 -29.44 -40.32
CA ALA A 663 21.03 -28.68 -39.33
C ALA A 663 20.31 -27.39 -38.90
N LEU A 664 19.68 -26.67 -39.84
CA LEU A 664 18.85 -25.50 -39.54
C LEU A 664 17.65 -25.84 -38.65
N ASP A 665 16.98 -26.95 -38.92
CA ASP A 665 15.80 -27.36 -38.15
C ASP A 665 16.17 -27.88 -36.76
N PHE A 666 17.34 -28.50 -36.61
CA PHE A 666 17.94 -28.83 -35.31
C PHE A 666 18.25 -27.57 -34.48
N ILE A 667 18.86 -26.55 -35.10
CA ILE A 667 19.19 -25.27 -34.44
C ILE A 667 17.93 -24.52 -34.02
N LYS A 668 16.88 -24.50 -34.86
CA LYS A 668 15.58 -23.91 -34.51
C LYS A 668 14.96 -24.60 -33.30
N SER A 669 15.03 -25.93 -33.23
CA SER A 669 14.52 -26.71 -32.10
C SER A 669 15.23 -26.38 -30.78
N LEU A 670 16.55 -26.14 -30.85
CA LEU A 670 17.37 -25.67 -29.71
C LEU A 670 17.03 -24.22 -29.28
N MET A 671 16.73 -23.31 -30.21
CA MET A 671 16.39 -21.91 -29.88
C MET A 671 15.11 -21.74 -29.05
N ILE A 672 14.20 -22.71 -29.10
CA ILE A 672 12.91 -22.66 -28.37
C ILE A 672 13.16 -22.66 -26.85
N TYR A 673 14.21 -23.30 -26.36
CA TYR A 673 14.60 -23.28 -24.95
C TYR A 673 15.12 -21.91 -24.47
N SER A 674 15.53 -21.01 -25.37
CA SER A 674 16.21 -19.75 -25.05
C SER A 674 15.27 -18.53 -24.97
N LYS A 675 14.14 -18.54 -25.68
CA LYS A 675 13.27 -17.35 -25.80
C LYS A 675 12.23 -17.23 -24.69
N LYS A 676 12.46 -16.31 -23.74
CA LYS A 676 11.38 -15.66 -22.96
C LYS A 676 10.59 -14.71 -23.87
N THR A 677 9.64 -15.24 -24.65
CA THR A 677 8.73 -14.40 -25.46
C THR A 677 7.59 -13.90 -24.58
N ARG A 678 7.38 -12.57 -24.49
CA ARG A 678 6.15 -11.98 -23.93
C ARG A 678 4.97 -12.45 -24.79
N THR A 679 4.16 -13.36 -24.26
CA THR A 679 3.05 -14.00 -24.97
C THR A 679 1.74 -13.28 -24.71
N THR A 680 0.97 -13.00 -25.78
CA THR A 680 -0.45 -12.64 -25.70
C THR A 680 -1.30 -13.91 -25.67
N LEU A 681 -2.36 -13.89 -24.85
CA LEU A 681 -3.33 -14.98 -24.71
C LEU A 681 -4.56 -14.67 -25.56
N ASP A 682 -5.01 -15.62 -26.37
CA ASP A 682 -6.20 -15.48 -27.21
C ASP A 682 -7.21 -16.59 -26.91
N MET A 683 -8.51 -16.35 -27.17
CA MET A 683 -9.52 -17.41 -27.19
C MET A 683 -9.41 -18.16 -28.51
N ILE A 684 -9.04 -19.44 -28.45
CA ILE A 684 -8.72 -20.23 -29.63
C ILE A 684 -9.56 -21.49 -29.70
N ASN A 685 -10.01 -21.82 -30.91
CA ASN A 685 -10.59 -23.12 -31.20
C ASN A 685 -9.45 -24.14 -31.37
N ILE A 686 -9.37 -25.11 -30.45
CA ILE A 686 -8.29 -26.10 -30.42
C ILE A 686 -8.26 -26.98 -31.68
N ILE A 687 -9.42 -27.26 -32.29
CA ILE A 687 -9.48 -28.07 -33.53
C ILE A 687 -8.69 -27.39 -34.64
N ASN A 688 -8.77 -26.06 -34.76
CA ASN A 688 -8.00 -25.32 -35.76
C ASN A 688 -6.49 -25.40 -35.51
N VAL A 689 -6.07 -25.35 -34.25
CA VAL A 689 -4.65 -25.47 -33.87
C VAL A 689 -4.14 -26.89 -34.18
N LEU A 690 -4.91 -27.92 -33.80
CA LEU A 690 -4.58 -29.32 -34.06
C LEU A 690 -4.50 -29.63 -35.56
N GLU A 691 -5.45 -29.12 -36.36
CA GLU A 691 -5.43 -29.24 -37.82
C GLU A 691 -4.23 -28.55 -38.45
N ASN A 692 -3.88 -27.35 -37.98
CA ASN A 692 -2.70 -26.64 -38.46
C ASN A 692 -1.41 -27.37 -38.06
N SER A 693 -1.32 -27.93 -36.85
CA SER A 693 -0.21 -28.78 -36.42
C SER A 693 -0.08 -30.02 -37.29
N LEU A 694 -1.17 -30.70 -37.61
CA LEU A 694 -1.15 -31.85 -38.52
C LEU A 694 -0.69 -31.46 -39.92
N LYS A 695 -1.22 -30.37 -40.50
CA LYS A 695 -0.79 -29.88 -41.82
C LYS A 695 0.69 -29.53 -41.84
N MET A 696 1.22 -28.98 -40.75
CA MET A 696 2.66 -28.72 -40.62
C MET A 696 3.45 -30.03 -40.52
N ALA A 697 3.00 -30.99 -39.69
CA ALA A 697 3.65 -32.28 -39.55
C ALA A 697 3.74 -33.02 -40.89
N MET A 698 2.66 -33.04 -41.67
CA MET A 698 2.58 -33.66 -43.01
C MET A 698 3.50 -32.99 -44.04
N ARG A 699 3.90 -31.73 -43.82
CA ARG A 699 4.88 -31.03 -44.67
C ARG A 699 6.31 -31.24 -44.20
N SER A 700 6.52 -31.49 -42.90
CA SER A 700 7.85 -31.60 -42.30
C SER A 700 8.42 -33.01 -42.31
N ILE A 701 7.57 -34.05 -42.30
CA ILE A 701 8.01 -35.47 -42.19
C ILE A 701 7.16 -36.31 -43.15
N ASP A 702 7.77 -37.35 -43.73
CA ASP A 702 7.06 -38.34 -44.55
C ASP A 702 6.21 -39.27 -43.67
N PHE A 703 4.91 -39.33 -43.96
CA PHE A 703 3.95 -40.18 -43.25
C PHE A 703 3.90 -41.61 -43.82
N GLY A 704 4.55 -41.89 -44.95
CA GLY A 704 4.53 -43.23 -45.56
C GLY A 704 3.09 -43.72 -45.80
N SER A 705 2.75 -44.92 -45.30
CA SER A 705 1.41 -45.52 -45.40
C SER A 705 0.51 -45.26 -44.19
N ILE A 706 0.87 -44.33 -43.30
CA ILE A 706 0.10 -44.05 -42.08
C ILE A 706 -1.28 -43.47 -42.43
N VAL A 707 -2.34 -44.12 -41.93
CA VAL A 707 -3.72 -43.67 -42.08
C VAL A 707 -4.06 -42.69 -40.96
N VAL A 708 -4.37 -41.44 -41.31
CA VAL A 708 -4.81 -40.44 -40.33
C VAL A 708 -6.33 -40.49 -40.16
N ARG A 709 -6.80 -40.86 -38.97
CA ARG A 709 -8.21 -40.81 -38.56
C ARG A 709 -8.47 -39.58 -37.71
N LYS A 710 -9.55 -38.88 -37.99
CA LYS A 710 -9.95 -37.65 -37.29
C LYS A 710 -11.35 -37.82 -36.71
N SER A 711 -11.51 -37.50 -35.44
CA SER A 711 -12.81 -37.52 -34.75
C SER A 711 -12.93 -36.28 -33.88
N TYR A 712 -13.57 -35.23 -34.41
CA TYR A 712 -13.71 -33.96 -33.69
C TYR A 712 -15.18 -33.70 -33.37
N ASP A 713 -15.46 -33.59 -32.08
CA ASP A 713 -16.73 -33.08 -31.58
C ASP A 713 -16.69 -31.56 -31.48
N SER A 714 -17.86 -30.93 -31.34
CA SER A 714 -17.94 -29.49 -31.07
C SER A 714 -17.45 -29.21 -29.64
N VAL A 715 -16.34 -28.46 -29.52
CA VAL A 715 -15.72 -28.10 -28.23
C VAL A 715 -15.73 -26.59 -28.00
N LYS A 716 -15.68 -26.17 -26.73
CA LYS A 716 -15.56 -24.75 -26.36
C LYS A 716 -14.15 -24.21 -26.70
N GLU A 717 -14.04 -22.89 -26.87
CA GLU A 717 -12.74 -22.24 -27.06
C GLU A 717 -11.88 -22.35 -25.80
N VAL A 718 -10.56 -22.30 -25.94
CA VAL A 718 -9.59 -22.32 -24.84
C VAL A 718 -8.74 -21.06 -24.87
N LEU A 719 -8.48 -20.48 -23.70
CA LEU A 719 -7.63 -19.28 -23.57
C LEU A 719 -6.15 -19.69 -23.54
N ALA A 720 -5.43 -19.53 -24.64
CA ALA A 720 -4.01 -19.89 -24.73
C ALA A 720 -3.30 -19.14 -25.86
N ASN A 721 -1.97 -19.22 -25.91
CA ASN A 721 -1.22 -18.79 -27.08
C ASN A 721 -1.30 -19.89 -28.17
N PRO A 722 -1.80 -19.58 -29.38
CA PRO A 722 -1.95 -20.58 -30.43
C PRO A 722 -0.62 -21.20 -30.86
N THR A 723 0.47 -20.42 -30.91
CA THR A 723 1.79 -20.90 -31.32
C THR A 723 2.38 -21.89 -30.31
N GLU A 724 2.21 -21.62 -29.02
CA GLU A 724 2.68 -22.53 -27.96
C GLU A 724 1.91 -23.86 -27.99
N LEU A 725 0.58 -23.84 -28.10
CA LEU A 725 -0.21 -25.07 -28.22
C LEU A 725 0.02 -25.79 -29.55
N GLN A 726 0.24 -25.06 -30.64
CA GLN A 726 0.62 -25.65 -31.93
C GLN A 726 1.89 -26.47 -31.81
N GLN A 727 2.86 -25.98 -31.03
CA GLN A 727 4.10 -26.68 -30.76
C GLN A 727 3.90 -27.94 -29.91
N VAL A 728 3.01 -27.90 -28.92
CA VAL A 728 2.62 -29.10 -28.14
C VAL A 728 2.12 -30.19 -29.09
N PHE A 729 1.10 -29.88 -29.90
CA PHE A 729 0.51 -30.87 -30.80
C PHE A 729 1.46 -31.32 -31.90
N LEU A 730 2.31 -30.43 -32.41
CA LEU A 730 3.33 -30.80 -33.40
C LEU A 730 4.31 -31.82 -32.81
N ASN A 731 4.80 -31.60 -31.59
CA ASN A 731 5.70 -32.54 -30.91
C ASN A 731 5.02 -33.90 -30.69
N LEU A 732 3.77 -33.92 -30.24
CA LEU A 732 3.04 -35.18 -30.01
C LEU A 732 2.80 -35.94 -31.33
N ILE A 733 2.39 -35.25 -32.40
CA ILE A 733 2.15 -35.86 -33.71
C ILE A 733 3.45 -36.41 -34.30
N ILE A 734 4.56 -35.66 -34.24
CA ILE A 734 5.87 -36.11 -34.73
C ILE A 734 6.33 -37.35 -33.97
N ASN A 735 6.24 -37.33 -32.63
CA ASN A 735 6.60 -38.48 -31.81
C ASN A 735 5.77 -39.72 -32.16
N SER A 736 4.46 -39.56 -32.37
CA SER A 736 3.57 -40.65 -32.78
C SER A 736 3.88 -41.21 -34.18
N VAL A 737 4.21 -40.34 -35.15
CA VAL A 737 4.60 -40.76 -36.51
C VAL A 737 5.94 -41.51 -36.51
N GLN A 738 6.93 -41.01 -35.77
CA GLN A 738 8.24 -41.66 -35.62
C GLN A 738 8.11 -43.04 -34.97
N ALA A 739 7.25 -43.18 -33.95
CA ALA A 739 7.01 -44.46 -33.26
C ALA A 739 6.39 -45.56 -34.15
N MET A 740 5.77 -45.18 -35.26
CA MET A 740 5.13 -46.11 -36.21
C MET A 740 6.06 -46.59 -37.34
N ARG A 741 7.25 -45.96 -37.53
CA ARG A 741 8.26 -46.38 -38.52
C ARG A 741 7.64 -46.70 -39.91
N SER A 742 6.80 -45.77 -40.40
CA SER A 742 6.22 -45.73 -41.76
C SER A 742 4.87 -46.41 -42.03
N ASP A 743 4.30 -47.20 -41.11
CA ASP A 743 2.97 -47.82 -41.28
C ASP A 743 2.17 -47.83 -39.97
N GLY A 744 0.85 -47.65 -40.05
CA GLY A 744 -0.01 -47.63 -38.87
C GLY A 744 -1.20 -46.66 -38.96
N VAL A 745 -1.85 -46.41 -37.83
CA VAL A 745 -3.01 -45.51 -37.75
C VAL A 745 -2.75 -44.42 -36.72
N LEU A 746 -2.69 -43.16 -37.18
CA LEU A 746 -2.69 -41.99 -36.31
C LEU A 746 -4.13 -41.53 -36.10
N THR A 747 -4.63 -41.59 -34.87
CA THR A 747 -5.97 -41.10 -34.53
C THR A 747 -5.87 -39.81 -33.73
N LEU A 748 -6.43 -38.74 -34.31
CA LEU A 748 -6.61 -37.45 -33.64
C LEU A 748 -8.06 -37.33 -33.20
N SER A 749 -8.29 -37.13 -31.90
CA SER A 749 -9.62 -36.85 -31.39
C SER A 749 -9.65 -35.57 -30.57
N CYS A 750 -10.79 -34.87 -30.63
CA CYS A 750 -11.05 -33.70 -29.82
C CYS A 750 -12.49 -33.79 -29.32
N ARG A 751 -12.69 -33.85 -28.01
CA ARG A 751 -14.02 -33.98 -27.40
C ARG A 751 -14.18 -33.06 -26.19
N GLN A 752 -15.44 -32.73 -25.90
CA GLN A 752 -15.83 -31.96 -24.72
C GLN A 752 -16.26 -32.94 -23.62
N GLU A 753 -15.69 -32.80 -22.43
CA GLU A 753 -16.10 -33.56 -21.24
C GLU A 753 -16.39 -32.55 -20.12
N GLY A 754 -17.67 -32.35 -19.79
CA GLY A 754 -18.07 -31.26 -18.90
C GLY A 754 -17.65 -29.88 -19.46
N ASP A 755 -16.85 -29.13 -18.69
CA ASP A 755 -16.28 -27.83 -19.08
C ASP A 755 -14.88 -27.93 -19.73
N ASP A 756 -14.43 -29.14 -20.01
CA ASP A 756 -13.05 -29.44 -20.33
C ASP A 756 -12.90 -29.89 -21.78
N VAL A 757 -11.80 -29.50 -22.42
CA VAL A 757 -11.47 -29.89 -23.79
C VAL A 757 -10.37 -30.93 -23.77
N LEU A 758 -10.68 -32.14 -24.23
CA LEU A 758 -9.75 -33.25 -24.32
C LEU A 758 -9.31 -33.42 -25.77
N VAL A 759 -8.00 -33.39 -25.99
CA VAL A 759 -7.38 -33.71 -27.27
C VAL A 759 -6.56 -34.96 -27.12
N SER A 760 -6.85 -36.01 -27.89
CA SER A 760 -6.03 -37.21 -27.92
C SER A 760 -5.25 -37.33 -29.22
N VAL A 761 -3.97 -37.70 -29.09
CA VAL A 761 -3.10 -38.13 -30.19
C VAL A 761 -2.74 -39.59 -29.91
N GLN A 762 -3.31 -40.50 -30.68
CA GLN A 762 -3.13 -41.94 -30.53
C GLN A 762 -2.38 -42.51 -31.74
N ASP A 763 -1.36 -43.31 -31.48
CA ASP A 763 -0.64 -44.12 -32.47
C ASP A 763 -0.81 -45.61 -32.20
N THR A 764 -0.50 -46.40 -33.23
CA THR A 764 -0.40 -47.86 -33.17
C THR A 764 1.07 -48.32 -33.25
N GLY A 765 2.00 -47.50 -32.75
CA GLY A 765 3.43 -47.75 -32.83
C GLY A 765 3.94 -48.77 -31.80
N ILE A 766 5.25 -48.74 -31.53
CA ILE A 766 5.93 -49.71 -30.66
C ILE A 766 5.46 -49.69 -29.19
N GLY A 767 4.87 -48.59 -28.72
CA GLY A 767 4.47 -48.40 -27.31
C GLY A 767 5.64 -48.43 -26.31
N MET A 768 5.33 -48.33 -25.02
CA MET A 768 6.31 -48.27 -23.92
C MET A 768 6.01 -49.32 -22.83
N ARG A 769 7.02 -49.70 -22.03
CA ARG A 769 6.81 -50.49 -20.80
C ARG A 769 6.16 -49.60 -19.74
N ASN A 770 5.45 -50.21 -18.77
CA ASN A 770 4.80 -49.51 -17.65
C ASN A 770 5.82 -48.74 -16.78
N GLU A 771 6.23 -47.58 -17.25
CA GLU A 771 7.08 -46.63 -16.54
C GLU A 771 6.23 -45.40 -16.18
N LYS A 772 6.36 -44.92 -14.94
CA LYS A 772 5.59 -43.76 -14.46
C LYS A 772 5.92 -42.55 -15.34
N PHE A 773 4.90 -41.83 -15.82
CA PHE A 773 5.01 -40.63 -16.66
C PHE A 773 6.04 -39.61 -16.14
N ASP A 774 6.13 -39.45 -14.81
CA ASP A 774 7.12 -38.58 -14.14
C ASP A 774 8.58 -38.91 -14.50
N ARG A 775 8.92 -40.19 -14.75
CA ARG A 775 10.27 -40.59 -15.14
C ARG A 775 10.57 -40.26 -16.60
N ILE A 776 9.60 -40.40 -17.49
CA ILE A 776 9.74 -40.12 -18.93
C ILE A 776 9.90 -38.61 -19.16
N VAL A 777 9.17 -37.81 -18.40
CA VAL A 777 9.21 -36.34 -18.49
C VAL A 777 10.49 -35.75 -17.86
N ASN A 778 11.04 -36.35 -16.80
CA ASN A 778 12.16 -35.78 -16.04
C ASN A 778 13.57 -36.22 -16.49
N ASN A 779 13.74 -37.34 -17.19
CA ASN A 779 15.07 -37.88 -17.50
C ASN A 779 15.56 -37.70 -18.95
N PHE A 780 14.87 -36.93 -19.80
CA PHE A 780 15.22 -36.74 -21.22
C PHE A 780 15.50 -38.06 -21.98
N LEU A 781 14.86 -39.17 -21.57
CA LEU A 781 15.14 -40.51 -22.08
C LEU A 781 14.49 -40.72 -23.45
N THR A 782 15.28 -41.17 -24.41
CA THR A 782 14.80 -41.80 -25.65
C THR A 782 14.93 -43.31 -25.58
N VAL A 783 13.99 -44.02 -26.21
CA VAL A 783 13.93 -45.50 -26.20
C VAL A 783 14.86 -46.14 -27.24
N GLU A 784 15.45 -45.34 -28.15
CA GLU A 784 16.35 -45.83 -29.19
C GLU A 784 17.79 -45.32 -28.98
N GLU A 785 18.75 -46.25 -28.85
CA GLU A 785 20.21 -45.97 -28.79
C GLU A 785 20.81 -45.51 -30.14
N THR A 786 19.99 -45.32 -31.18
CA THR A 786 20.43 -44.88 -32.50
C THR A 786 19.45 -43.87 -33.09
N SER A 787 19.98 -42.70 -33.49
CA SER A 787 19.35 -41.58 -34.22
C SER A 787 18.70 -40.42 -33.41
N SER A 788 19.29 -39.24 -33.58
CA SER A 788 18.73 -37.86 -33.72
C SER A 788 17.48 -37.38 -32.96
N VAL A 789 16.97 -38.05 -31.92
CA VAL A 789 15.82 -37.59 -31.14
C VAL A 789 16.27 -37.21 -29.74
N THR A 790 16.02 -35.98 -29.32
CA THR A 790 16.65 -35.35 -28.15
C THR A 790 15.96 -35.61 -26.81
N GLY A 791 14.85 -36.38 -26.77
CA GLY A 791 14.08 -36.64 -25.54
C GLY A 791 13.43 -35.42 -24.88
N MET A 792 13.69 -34.21 -25.40
CA MET A 792 13.28 -32.93 -24.84
C MET A 792 11.83 -32.53 -25.17
N GLY A 793 11.28 -33.02 -26.28
CA GLY A 793 9.99 -32.55 -26.81
C GLY A 793 8.79 -32.74 -25.87
N LEU A 794 8.76 -33.83 -25.10
CA LEU A 794 7.65 -34.15 -24.19
C LEU A 794 7.71 -33.32 -22.89
N SER A 795 8.90 -33.07 -22.35
CA SER A 795 9.10 -32.18 -21.20
C SER A 795 8.60 -30.77 -21.48
N PHE A 796 8.88 -30.27 -22.69
CA PHE A 796 8.42 -28.96 -23.15
C PHE A 796 6.89 -28.92 -23.36
N ALA A 797 6.32 -29.97 -23.97
CA ALA A 797 4.88 -30.10 -24.12
C ALA A 797 4.17 -30.06 -22.76
N ASN A 798 4.68 -30.80 -21.77
CA ASN A 798 4.13 -30.81 -20.42
C ASN A 798 4.20 -29.45 -19.73
N HIS A 799 5.33 -28.73 -19.90
CA HIS A 799 5.48 -27.37 -19.35
C HIS A 799 4.45 -26.38 -19.92
N ILE A 800 4.25 -26.38 -21.24
CA ILE A 800 3.26 -25.50 -21.89
C ILE A 800 1.83 -25.84 -21.43
N VAL A 801 1.47 -27.12 -21.44
CA VAL A 801 0.11 -27.54 -21.05
C VAL A 801 -0.17 -27.18 -19.59
N THR A 802 0.82 -27.38 -18.71
CA THR A 802 0.74 -26.99 -17.29
C THR A 802 0.61 -25.46 -17.13
N LYS A 803 1.36 -24.67 -17.92
CA LYS A 803 1.25 -23.19 -17.94
C LYS A 803 -0.18 -22.73 -18.25
N TYR A 804 -0.94 -23.48 -19.03
CA TYR A 804 -2.34 -23.16 -19.36
C TYR A 804 -3.38 -23.74 -18.39
N GLY A 805 -2.94 -24.32 -17.27
CA GLY A 805 -3.81 -24.95 -16.27
C GLY A 805 -4.29 -26.34 -16.67
N GLY A 806 -3.80 -26.89 -17.78
CA GLY A 806 -4.13 -28.21 -18.29
C GLY A 806 -3.19 -29.31 -17.78
N ARG A 807 -3.39 -30.53 -18.28
CA ARG A 807 -2.50 -31.68 -18.02
C ARG A 807 -2.38 -32.59 -19.22
N ILE A 808 -1.24 -33.30 -19.34
CA ILE A 808 -1.05 -34.36 -20.33
C ILE A 808 -1.16 -35.71 -19.61
N LEU A 809 -1.91 -36.63 -20.21
CA LEU A 809 -1.99 -38.03 -19.80
C LEU A 809 -1.32 -38.90 -20.85
N LEU A 810 -0.75 -40.00 -20.37
CA LEU A 810 -0.12 -41.01 -21.19
C LEU A 810 -0.71 -42.36 -20.86
N ASP A 811 -1.22 -43.04 -21.87
CA ASP A 811 -1.54 -44.48 -21.82
C ASP A 811 -0.75 -45.18 -22.92
N SER A 812 0.07 -46.18 -22.56
CA SER A 812 0.92 -46.87 -23.52
C SER A 812 1.14 -48.31 -23.09
N GLN A 813 1.07 -49.23 -24.05
CA GLN A 813 1.40 -50.63 -23.86
C GLN A 813 2.34 -51.08 -24.98
N LEU A 814 3.40 -51.80 -24.61
CA LEU A 814 4.37 -52.31 -25.56
C LEU A 814 3.67 -53.16 -26.64
N GLY A 815 3.87 -52.79 -27.91
CA GLY A 815 3.29 -53.44 -29.09
C GLY A 815 1.83 -53.07 -29.43
N LYS A 816 1.18 -52.19 -28.65
CA LYS A 816 -0.19 -51.70 -28.94
C LYS A 816 -0.26 -50.22 -29.32
N GLY A 817 0.84 -49.48 -29.14
CA GLY A 817 0.92 -48.05 -29.39
C GLY A 817 0.73 -47.18 -28.15
N THR A 818 0.66 -45.89 -28.37
CA THR A 818 0.62 -44.86 -27.33
C THR A 818 -0.52 -43.88 -27.56
N THR A 819 -1.18 -43.47 -26.48
CA THR A 819 -2.19 -42.40 -26.48
C THR A 819 -1.76 -41.28 -25.55
N PHE A 820 -1.49 -40.12 -26.13
CA PHE A 820 -1.34 -38.87 -25.38
C PHE A 820 -2.67 -38.14 -25.32
N THR A 821 -3.15 -37.82 -24.12
CA THR A 821 -4.38 -37.02 -23.94
C THR A 821 -4.06 -35.70 -23.27
N VAL A 822 -4.21 -34.60 -23.99
CA VAL A 822 -4.05 -33.23 -23.50
C VAL A 822 -5.41 -32.71 -23.03
N ILE A 823 -5.52 -32.37 -21.75
CA ILE A 823 -6.73 -31.83 -21.13
C ILE A 823 -6.51 -30.33 -20.88
N LEU A 824 -7.40 -29.50 -21.41
CA LEU A 824 -7.35 -28.04 -21.28
C LEU A 824 -8.69 -27.48 -20.78
N PRO A 825 -8.69 -26.48 -19.88
CA PRO A 825 -9.92 -25.87 -19.41
C PRO A 825 -10.53 -24.96 -20.49
N SER A 826 -11.85 -24.98 -20.66
CA SER A 826 -12.52 -24.04 -21.57
C SER A 826 -12.29 -22.58 -21.13
N ALA A 827 -12.32 -21.64 -22.09
CA ALA A 827 -12.06 -20.21 -21.87
C ALA A 827 -13.06 -19.53 -20.91
N ILE A 828 -14.20 -20.17 -20.65
CA ILE A 828 -15.24 -19.69 -19.72
C ILE A 828 -14.87 -20.04 -18.26
N GLN A 829 -13.98 -21.02 -18.05
CA GLN A 829 -13.59 -21.48 -16.73
C GLN A 829 -12.44 -20.61 -16.19
N ASP A 830 -12.60 -20.15 -14.95
CA ASP A 830 -11.53 -19.46 -14.23
C ASP A 830 -10.41 -20.47 -13.91
N LYS A 831 -9.25 -20.30 -14.55
CA LYS A 831 -8.07 -21.17 -14.34
C LYS A 831 -7.54 -21.11 -12.92
N ASP A 832 -7.91 -20.08 -12.17
CA ASP A 832 -7.58 -19.93 -10.75
C ASP A 832 -8.69 -20.46 -9.82
N ARG A 833 -9.77 -21.05 -10.36
CA ARG A 833 -10.82 -21.68 -9.55
C ARG A 833 -10.23 -22.88 -8.80
N ILE A 834 -10.38 -22.83 -7.48
CA ILE A 834 -10.07 -23.94 -6.58
C ILE A 834 -11.35 -24.71 -6.27
N TRP A 835 -11.30 -26.03 -6.42
CA TRP A 835 -12.39 -26.95 -6.12
C TRP A 835 -11.85 -28.19 -5.41
N PHE A 836 -12.72 -28.87 -4.67
CA PHE A 836 -12.38 -29.97 -3.78
C PHE A 836 -13.18 -31.21 -4.16
N ILE A 837 -12.47 -32.32 -4.38
CA ILE A 837 -13.09 -33.63 -4.64
C ILE A 837 -12.74 -34.62 -3.56
N HIS A 838 -13.59 -35.63 -3.45
CA HIS A 838 -13.23 -36.90 -2.83
C HIS A 838 -12.60 -37.82 -3.90
N ALA A 839 -11.44 -38.40 -3.59
CA ALA A 839 -10.81 -39.38 -4.46
C ALA A 839 -11.65 -40.67 -4.53
N SER A 840 -12.23 -40.94 -5.70
CA SER A 840 -13.07 -42.11 -5.99
C SER A 840 -12.50 -42.95 -7.13
N GLU A 841 -11.73 -42.35 -8.03
CA GLU A 841 -11.08 -43.03 -9.15
C GLU A 841 -9.61 -43.35 -8.84
N PRO A 842 -9.04 -44.47 -9.33
CA PRO A 842 -7.64 -44.84 -9.10
C PRO A 842 -6.64 -43.70 -9.37
N ARG A 843 -6.93 -42.89 -10.39
CA ARG A 843 -6.12 -41.73 -10.76
C ARG A 843 -6.15 -40.60 -9.73
N GLN A 844 -7.28 -40.39 -9.07
CA GLN A 844 -7.41 -39.37 -8.02
C GLN A 844 -6.62 -39.81 -6.78
N PHE A 845 -6.66 -41.10 -6.44
CA PHE A 845 -5.77 -41.67 -5.42
C PHE A 845 -4.30 -41.46 -5.80
N ASP A 846 -3.92 -41.72 -7.05
CA ASP A 846 -2.55 -41.45 -7.54
C ASP A 846 -2.17 -39.96 -7.43
N ASP A 847 -3.07 -39.02 -7.77
CA ASP A 847 -2.84 -37.58 -7.63
C ASP A 847 -2.64 -37.20 -6.13
N SER A 848 -3.40 -37.82 -5.21
CA SER A 848 -3.22 -37.66 -3.77
C SER A 848 -1.85 -38.18 -3.31
N TYR A 849 -1.50 -39.41 -3.66
CA TYR A 849 -0.22 -40.01 -3.28
C TYR A 849 0.98 -39.33 -3.95
N TYR A 850 0.80 -38.79 -5.15
CA TYR A 850 1.80 -37.96 -5.83
C TYR A 850 2.08 -36.68 -5.05
N LEU A 851 1.02 -35.95 -4.64
CA LEU A 851 1.17 -34.75 -3.82
C LEU A 851 1.83 -35.05 -2.47
N GLN A 852 1.38 -36.13 -1.81
CA GLN A 852 1.97 -36.58 -0.55
C GLN A 852 3.45 -36.93 -0.73
N ARG A 853 3.84 -37.65 -1.79
CA ARG A 853 5.27 -37.91 -2.08
C ARG A 853 6.03 -36.63 -2.38
N LYS A 854 5.53 -35.78 -3.26
CA LYS A 854 6.20 -34.54 -3.64
C LYS A 854 6.46 -33.62 -2.44
N VAL A 855 5.47 -33.50 -1.55
CA VAL A 855 5.53 -32.58 -0.40
C VAL A 855 6.18 -33.23 0.81
N LEU A 856 5.73 -34.43 1.21
CA LEU A 856 6.16 -35.10 2.43
C LEU A 856 7.50 -35.83 2.22
N VAL A 857 7.69 -36.56 1.12
CA VAL A 857 8.97 -37.25 0.83
C VAL A 857 9.99 -36.25 0.31
N GLY A 858 9.66 -35.53 -0.77
CA GLY A 858 10.58 -34.64 -1.47
C GLY A 858 11.05 -33.43 -0.65
N GLU A 859 10.16 -32.77 0.11
CA GLU A 859 10.56 -31.58 0.88
C GLU A 859 10.86 -31.84 2.35
N LYS A 860 10.16 -32.82 2.96
CA LYS A 860 10.17 -33.10 4.40
C LYS A 860 10.94 -34.36 4.78
N GLY A 861 11.40 -35.16 3.81
CA GLY A 861 12.21 -36.34 4.06
C GLY A 861 11.42 -37.52 4.64
N TYR A 862 10.13 -37.65 4.31
CA TYR A 862 9.41 -38.92 4.52
C TYR A 862 10.13 -40.06 3.82
N GLN A 863 10.00 -41.27 4.36
CA GLN A 863 10.39 -42.47 3.64
C GLN A 863 9.35 -42.72 2.54
N GLU A 864 9.79 -42.96 1.31
CA GLU A 864 8.89 -43.26 0.17
C GLU A 864 7.93 -44.42 0.51
N GLU A 865 8.40 -45.40 1.28
CA GLU A 865 7.65 -46.57 1.76
C GLU A 865 6.51 -46.23 2.73
N THR A 866 6.52 -45.03 3.33
CA THR A 866 5.47 -44.56 4.24
C THR A 866 4.32 -43.86 3.54
N ILE A 867 4.42 -43.62 2.22
CA ILE A 867 3.29 -43.16 1.41
C ILE A 867 2.61 -44.38 0.78
N HIS A 868 1.27 -44.43 0.83
CA HIS A 868 0.44 -45.52 0.32
C HIS A 868 0.56 -46.82 1.16
N ARG A 869 0.26 -46.71 2.46
CA ARG A 869 0.00 -47.83 3.38
C ARG A 869 -1.33 -48.49 3.00
N LYS A 870 -1.48 -49.78 3.31
CA LYS A 870 -2.74 -50.52 3.09
C LYS A 870 -3.96 -49.87 3.75
N CYS A 871 -3.78 -49.19 4.88
CA CYS A 871 -4.86 -48.48 5.58
C CYS A 871 -5.26 -47.16 4.90
N ASP A 872 -4.44 -46.65 3.96
CA ASP A 872 -4.75 -45.44 3.20
C ASP A 872 -5.67 -45.73 2.02
N ASP A 873 -5.71 -46.96 1.52
CA ASP A 873 -6.60 -47.36 0.41
C ASP A 873 -8.08 -47.22 0.78
N SER A 874 -8.40 -47.32 2.08
CA SER A 874 -9.74 -47.17 2.64
C SER A 874 -9.97 -45.81 3.31
N ALA A 875 -9.00 -44.91 3.27
CA ALA A 875 -9.13 -43.57 3.83
C ALA A 875 -9.90 -42.64 2.90
N PHE A 876 -10.56 -41.64 3.47
CA PHE A 876 -11.25 -40.61 2.69
C PHE A 876 -10.26 -39.52 2.29
N HIS A 877 -9.84 -39.50 1.02
CA HIS A 877 -8.87 -38.50 0.51
C HIS A 877 -9.60 -37.30 -0.08
N ILE A 878 -9.32 -36.12 0.46
CA ILE A 878 -9.83 -34.86 -0.10
C ILE A 878 -8.70 -34.21 -0.88
N ILE A 879 -8.95 -33.94 -2.16
CA ILE A 879 -7.97 -33.32 -3.07
C ILE A 879 -8.49 -31.96 -3.51
N ALA A 880 -7.64 -30.95 -3.39
CA ALA A 880 -7.86 -29.62 -3.92
C ALA A 880 -7.19 -29.50 -5.29
N TYR A 881 -7.98 -29.11 -6.29
CA TYR A 881 -7.50 -28.80 -7.63
C TYR A 881 -7.58 -27.30 -7.90
N LYS A 882 -6.58 -26.76 -8.60
CA LYS A 882 -6.62 -25.43 -9.22
C LYS A 882 -6.56 -25.63 -10.72
N GLY A 883 -7.67 -25.39 -11.41
CA GLY A 883 -7.87 -25.96 -12.75
C GLY A 883 -7.81 -27.50 -12.67
N PHE A 884 -6.89 -28.14 -13.41
CA PHE A 884 -6.64 -29.60 -13.35
C PHE A 884 -5.43 -30.01 -12.53
N GLN A 885 -4.73 -29.07 -11.92
CA GLN A 885 -3.51 -29.35 -11.17
C GLN A 885 -3.87 -29.63 -9.72
N PRO A 886 -3.51 -30.80 -9.18
CA PRO A 886 -3.71 -31.07 -7.76
C PRO A 886 -2.73 -30.19 -6.97
N ILE A 887 -3.27 -29.34 -6.10
CA ILE A 887 -2.50 -28.36 -5.31
C ILE A 887 -2.46 -28.66 -3.82
N GLY A 888 -3.39 -29.49 -3.34
CA GLY A 888 -3.42 -29.91 -1.95
C GLY A 888 -4.17 -31.22 -1.77
N THR A 889 -3.80 -32.00 -0.75
CA THR A 889 -4.51 -33.22 -0.37
C THR A 889 -4.44 -33.44 1.13
N VAL A 890 -5.38 -34.21 1.66
CA VAL A 890 -5.40 -34.71 3.04
C VAL A 890 -6.14 -36.05 3.08
N SER A 891 -5.75 -36.92 4.01
CA SER A 891 -6.38 -38.22 4.22
C SER A 891 -7.12 -38.23 5.56
N VAL A 892 -8.38 -38.66 5.55
CA VAL A 892 -9.18 -38.79 6.78
C VAL A 892 -9.43 -40.27 7.05
N HIS A 893 -8.92 -40.76 8.18
CA HIS A 893 -9.11 -42.13 8.64
C HIS A 893 -10.23 -42.18 9.69
N LEU A 894 -11.17 -43.11 9.53
CA LEU A 894 -12.31 -43.31 10.42
C LEU A 894 -12.13 -44.62 11.20
N SER A 895 -12.40 -44.59 12.51
CA SER A 895 -12.21 -45.74 13.42
C SER A 895 -12.98 -47.01 13.04
N GLU A 896 -14.19 -46.94 12.47
CA GLU A 896 -14.97 -48.15 12.12
C GLU A 896 -14.58 -48.78 10.78
N ALA A 897 -13.94 -48.05 9.86
CA ALA A 897 -13.58 -48.56 8.54
C ALA A 897 -12.43 -49.58 8.60
N ASN A 898 -11.46 -49.35 9.49
CA ASN A 898 -10.27 -50.20 9.66
C ASN A 898 -10.08 -50.73 11.09
N GLY A 899 -10.94 -50.39 12.05
CA GLY A 899 -10.83 -50.76 13.46
C GLY A 899 -9.80 -49.96 14.27
N HIS A 900 -8.83 -49.34 13.60
CA HIS A 900 -7.77 -48.50 14.16
C HIS A 900 -7.43 -47.35 13.21
N VAL A 901 -6.94 -46.23 13.73
CA VAL A 901 -6.39 -45.12 12.92
C VAL A 901 -4.86 -45.13 12.96
N PRO A 902 -4.16 -44.72 11.87
CA PRO A 902 -2.71 -44.85 11.76
C PRO A 902 -1.87 -44.30 12.93
N ILE A 903 -2.31 -43.23 13.60
CA ILE A 903 -1.59 -42.63 14.73
C ILE A 903 -1.35 -43.64 15.87
N GLU A 904 -2.19 -44.67 15.99
CA GLU A 904 -2.13 -45.71 17.02
C GLU A 904 -0.82 -46.52 16.96
N GLU A 905 -0.17 -46.58 15.80
CA GLU A 905 1.12 -47.27 15.63
C GLU A 905 2.24 -46.58 16.41
N ASN A 906 2.17 -45.25 16.54
CA ASN A 906 3.26 -44.42 17.09
C ASN A 906 2.88 -43.68 18.38
N PHE A 907 1.58 -43.54 18.68
CA PHE A 907 1.08 -42.81 19.85
C PHE A 907 -0.14 -43.50 20.48
N GLN A 908 -0.06 -43.75 21.79
CA GLN A 908 -1.14 -44.42 22.50
C GLN A 908 -2.32 -43.47 22.74
N ILE A 909 -3.36 -43.56 21.89
CA ILE A 909 -4.58 -42.75 22.03
C ILE A 909 -5.63 -43.33 22.98
N SER A 910 -5.48 -44.58 23.42
CA SER A 910 -6.45 -45.26 24.31
C SER A 910 -6.91 -44.45 25.53
N PRO A 911 -6.05 -43.65 26.21
CA PRO A 911 -6.47 -42.81 27.35
C PRO A 911 -7.49 -41.73 26.97
N TYR A 912 -7.57 -41.38 25.69
CA TYR A 912 -8.46 -40.35 25.18
C TYR A 912 -9.75 -40.94 24.61
N LEU A 913 -9.78 -42.24 24.28
CA LEU A 913 -10.92 -42.90 23.65
C LEU A 913 -12.02 -43.23 24.68
N GLU A 914 -13.07 -42.42 24.76
CA GLU A 914 -14.21 -42.64 25.66
C GLU A 914 -15.26 -43.62 25.07
N GLY A 915 -14.83 -44.65 24.34
CA GLY A 915 -15.72 -45.57 23.62
C GLY A 915 -16.57 -44.91 22.52
N ALA A 916 -16.20 -43.69 22.12
CA ALA A 916 -16.87 -42.93 21.07
C ALA A 916 -16.17 -43.12 19.72
N ARG A 917 -16.92 -42.94 18.63
CA ARG A 917 -16.36 -42.82 17.28
C ARG A 917 -15.28 -41.72 17.25
N TYR A 918 -14.14 -42.03 16.65
CA TYR A 918 -13.03 -41.11 16.47
C TYR A 918 -12.49 -41.15 15.04
N ALA A 919 -11.76 -40.11 14.67
CA ALA A 919 -11.14 -39.96 13.36
C ALA A 919 -9.74 -39.37 13.50
N GLU A 920 -8.91 -39.61 12.49
CA GLU A 920 -7.60 -38.99 12.32
C GLU A 920 -7.59 -38.24 10.99
N ILE A 921 -7.13 -36.99 11.01
CA ILE A 921 -6.84 -36.23 9.80
C ILE A 921 -5.32 -36.22 9.64
N ASP A 922 -4.83 -36.99 8.67
CA ASP A 922 -3.42 -37.25 8.41
C ASP A 922 -3.02 -36.71 7.03
N ARG A 923 -1.71 -36.48 6.84
CA ARG A 923 -1.06 -36.21 5.54
C ARG A 923 -1.58 -34.99 4.79
N LEU A 924 -1.80 -33.90 5.51
CA LEU A 924 -2.03 -32.61 4.88
C LEU A 924 -0.79 -32.22 4.05
N ALA A 925 -0.90 -32.32 2.74
CA ALA A 925 0.16 -32.01 1.79
C ALA A 925 -0.33 -30.93 0.84
N VAL A 926 0.26 -29.72 0.94
CA VAL A 926 -0.09 -28.58 0.07
C VAL A 926 1.16 -28.05 -0.61
N THR A 927 1.05 -27.72 -1.89
CA THR A 927 2.15 -27.15 -2.70
C THR A 927 2.63 -25.83 -2.12
N LYS A 928 3.92 -25.54 -2.31
CA LYS A 928 4.61 -24.39 -1.71
C LYS A 928 3.91 -23.04 -1.96
N ASP A 929 3.34 -22.86 -3.15
CA ASP A 929 2.66 -21.62 -3.55
C ASP A 929 1.34 -21.39 -2.80
N GLU A 930 0.64 -22.47 -2.45
CA GLU A 930 -0.68 -22.43 -1.82
C GLU A 930 -0.62 -22.52 -0.28
N ARG A 931 0.54 -22.82 0.32
CA ARG A 931 0.72 -22.94 1.79
C ARG A 931 0.34 -21.70 2.58
N ARG A 932 0.49 -20.50 1.99
CA ARG A 932 0.12 -19.23 2.64
C ARG A 932 -1.29 -18.74 2.26
N GLY A 933 -1.99 -19.50 1.42
CA GLY A 933 -3.35 -19.21 0.97
C GLY A 933 -4.42 -19.73 1.93
N LEU A 934 -5.68 -19.70 1.47
CA LEU A 934 -6.82 -20.25 2.20
C LEU A 934 -6.96 -21.77 2.03
N THR A 935 -6.32 -22.36 1.02
CA THR A 935 -6.44 -23.77 0.64
C THR A 935 -6.18 -24.76 1.79
N PRO A 936 -5.08 -24.65 2.57
CA PRO A 936 -4.85 -25.57 3.70
C PRO A 936 -5.96 -25.50 4.76
N PHE A 937 -6.48 -24.30 4.99
CA PHE A 937 -7.56 -24.07 5.94
C PHE A 937 -8.89 -24.63 5.42
N GLU A 938 -9.22 -24.42 4.14
CA GLU A 938 -10.44 -24.94 3.50
C GLU A 938 -10.45 -26.49 3.49
N ILE A 939 -9.34 -27.14 3.11
CA ILE A 939 -9.19 -28.60 3.15
C ILE A 939 -9.40 -29.15 4.57
N MET A 940 -8.80 -28.52 5.58
CA MET A 940 -8.96 -28.96 6.96
C MET A 940 -10.39 -28.78 7.47
N VAL A 941 -11.05 -27.67 7.14
CA VAL A 941 -12.46 -27.44 7.51
C VAL A 941 -13.35 -28.52 6.90
N LEU A 942 -13.13 -28.89 5.63
CA LEU A 942 -13.87 -29.98 4.99
C LEU A 942 -13.64 -31.32 5.70
N SER A 943 -12.38 -31.64 6.01
CA SER A 943 -12.00 -32.85 6.74
C SER A 943 -12.68 -32.94 8.10
N TYR A 944 -12.71 -31.83 8.83
CA TYR A 944 -13.41 -31.70 10.10
C TYR A 944 -14.91 -31.93 9.95
N LEU A 945 -15.57 -31.22 9.03
CA LEU A 945 -17.02 -31.34 8.84
C LEU A 945 -17.43 -32.76 8.43
N TYR A 946 -16.64 -33.40 7.57
CA TYR A 946 -16.86 -34.78 7.17
C TYR A 946 -16.75 -35.75 8.37
N ALA A 947 -15.66 -35.67 9.14
CA ALA A 947 -15.45 -36.50 10.33
C ALA A 947 -16.57 -36.29 11.37
N ARG A 948 -17.02 -35.05 11.56
CA ARG A 948 -18.14 -34.72 12.48
C ARG A 948 -19.47 -35.22 11.99
N GLY A 949 -19.78 -35.07 10.70
CA GLY A 949 -21.01 -35.57 10.08
C GLY A 949 -21.16 -37.08 10.22
N TRP A 950 -20.02 -37.78 10.16
CA TRP A 950 -19.91 -39.22 10.42
C TRP A 950 -20.10 -39.61 11.91
N GLY A 951 -19.98 -38.64 12.82
CA GLY A 951 -20.20 -38.81 14.25
C GLY A 951 -18.92 -38.93 15.09
N ALA A 952 -17.75 -38.58 14.54
CA ALA A 952 -16.50 -38.59 15.30
C ALA A 952 -16.52 -37.50 16.40
N LYS A 953 -16.49 -37.93 17.67
CA LYS A 953 -16.43 -37.01 18.81
C LYS A 953 -15.01 -36.48 19.04
N GLN A 954 -14.02 -37.31 18.74
CA GLN A 954 -12.61 -37.04 18.95
C GLN A 954 -11.90 -37.09 17.61
N ILE A 955 -11.18 -36.01 17.30
CA ILE A 955 -10.43 -35.88 16.05
C ILE A 955 -8.96 -35.64 16.40
N PHE A 956 -8.11 -36.52 15.90
CA PHE A 956 -6.66 -36.48 16.10
C PHE A 956 -5.99 -35.94 14.84
N ILE A 957 -4.89 -35.20 15.04
CA ILE A 957 -3.99 -34.74 14.00
C ILE A 957 -2.57 -34.86 14.55
N ASP A 958 -1.65 -35.40 13.76
CA ASP A 958 -0.24 -35.28 14.00
C ASP A 958 0.40 -34.25 13.05
N VAL A 959 1.31 -33.45 13.59
CA VAL A 959 1.94 -32.35 12.87
C VAL A 959 3.42 -32.38 13.17
N PHE A 960 4.28 -32.22 12.18
CA PHE A 960 5.72 -32.16 12.46
C PHE A 960 6.05 -31.11 13.51
N ALA A 961 6.94 -31.47 14.42
CA ALA A 961 7.32 -30.61 15.53
C ALA A 961 7.99 -29.30 15.08
N ASP A 962 8.55 -29.25 13.87
CA ASP A 962 9.12 -28.05 13.25
C ASP A 962 8.07 -27.09 12.64
N GLU A 963 6.86 -27.58 12.35
CA GLU A 963 5.74 -26.84 11.73
C GLU A 963 4.98 -25.96 12.74
N THR A 964 5.72 -25.10 13.43
CA THR A 964 5.21 -24.22 14.50
C THR A 964 4.04 -23.33 14.06
N ASN A 965 4.03 -22.86 12.80
CA ASN A 965 2.92 -22.06 12.26
C ASN A 965 1.63 -22.86 12.12
N LEU A 966 1.73 -24.12 11.67
CA LEU A 966 0.62 -25.05 11.47
C LEU A 966 0.06 -25.48 12.84
N ILE A 967 0.92 -25.78 13.80
CA ILE A 967 0.54 -26.05 15.20
C ILE A 967 -0.21 -24.84 15.80
N GLN A 968 0.27 -23.62 15.59
CA GLN A 968 -0.42 -22.40 16.06
C GLN A 968 -1.76 -22.18 15.36
N MET A 969 -1.86 -22.52 14.07
CA MET A 969 -3.10 -22.45 13.33
C MET A 969 -4.14 -23.43 13.90
N PHE A 970 -3.77 -24.69 14.13
CA PHE A 970 -4.68 -25.69 14.70
C PHE A 970 -5.11 -25.37 16.13
N LYS A 971 -4.20 -24.80 16.95
CA LYS A 971 -4.57 -24.25 18.27
C LYS A 971 -5.63 -23.15 18.19
N ARG A 972 -5.55 -22.27 17.18
CA ARG A 972 -6.57 -21.24 16.95
C ARG A 972 -7.90 -21.79 16.44
N VAL A 973 -7.96 -23.05 15.99
CA VAL A 973 -9.19 -23.70 15.55
C VAL A 973 -9.83 -24.52 16.68
N GLY A 974 -9.06 -24.89 17.71
CA GLY A 974 -9.55 -25.58 18.91
C GLY A 974 -8.81 -26.89 19.22
N PHE A 975 -7.76 -27.24 18.48
CA PHE A 975 -6.95 -28.42 18.78
C PHE A 975 -5.99 -28.15 19.94
N GLU A 976 -5.93 -29.08 20.89
CA GLU A 976 -5.01 -29.06 22.02
C GLU A 976 -3.86 -30.04 21.81
N ILE A 977 -2.65 -29.69 22.25
CA ILE A 977 -1.51 -30.61 22.18
C ILE A 977 -1.67 -31.63 23.30
N ILE A 978 -1.69 -32.92 22.94
CA ILE A 978 -1.81 -34.02 23.89
C ILE A 978 -0.52 -34.83 24.05
N GLY A 979 0.43 -34.70 23.11
CA GLY A 979 1.71 -35.37 23.20
C GLY A 979 2.52 -35.22 21.92
N GLY A 980 3.45 -36.14 21.73
CA GLY A 980 4.27 -36.23 20.53
C GLY A 980 4.99 -37.57 20.47
N TYR A 981 5.39 -37.95 19.27
CA TYR A 981 6.17 -39.16 19.03
C TYR A 981 7.33 -38.83 18.08
N SER A 982 8.38 -39.65 18.07
CA SER A 982 9.63 -39.36 17.35
C SER A 982 10.06 -40.45 16.37
N ASN A 983 9.19 -41.41 16.06
CA ASN A 983 9.42 -42.45 15.06
C ASN A 983 8.18 -42.51 14.15
N PRO A 984 8.28 -42.32 12.81
CA PRO A 984 9.51 -42.13 12.02
C PRO A 984 10.12 -40.72 12.09
N LEU A 985 9.32 -39.68 12.35
CA LEU A 985 9.77 -38.27 12.46
C LEU A 985 9.19 -37.61 13.72
N PRO A 986 9.79 -36.52 14.25
CA PRO A 986 9.25 -35.87 15.44
C PRO A 986 7.96 -35.14 15.10
N CYS A 987 6.84 -35.65 15.61
CA CYS A 987 5.50 -35.12 15.44
C CYS A 987 4.92 -34.69 16.78
N THR A 988 4.17 -33.59 16.76
CA THR A 988 3.28 -33.12 17.83
C THR A 988 1.89 -33.68 17.55
N VAL A 989 1.36 -34.46 18.49
CA VAL A 989 0.01 -34.99 18.43
C VAL A 989 -0.94 -34.00 19.07
N MET A 990 -1.97 -33.63 18.31
CA MET A 990 -3.02 -32.71 18.70
C MET A 990 -4.37 -33.40 18.64
N MET A 991 -5.25 -33.06 19.57
CA MET A 991 -6.60 -33.60 19.65
C MET A 991 -7.61 -32.48 19.82
N MET A 992 -8.77 -32.63 19.20
CA MET A 992 -9.94 -31.86 19.52
C MET A 992 -11.03 -32.79 20.07
N ASN A 993 -11.37 -32.60 21.33
CA ASN A 993 -12.37 -33.37 22.10
C ASN A 993 -13.56 -32.53 22.56
N HIS A 994 -13.56 -31.24 22.25
CA HIS A 994 -14.59 -30.28 22.61
C HIS A 994 -15.13 -29.58 21.37
N ALA A 995 -16.26 -28.90 21.56
CA ALA A 995 -16.86 -28.07 20.53
C ALA A 995 -15.84 -27.02 20.05
N SER A 996 -15.52 -27.02 18.75
CA SER A 996 -14.51 -26.11 18.19
C SER A 996 -14.81 -24.65 18.52
N ILE A 997 -13.87 -23.72 18.33
CA ILE A 997 -14.13 -22.28 18.54
C ILE A 997 -15.28 -21.79 17.64
N TYR A 998 -15.55 -22.51 16.55
CA TYR A 998 -16.69 -22.28 15.66
C TYR A 998 -18.02 -22.74 16.26
N GLU A 999 -18.03 -23.71 17.17
CA GLU A 999 -19.24 -24.16 17.86
C GLU A 999 -19.53 -23.34 19.15
N GLN A 1000 -18.63 -22.44 19.54
CA GLN A 1000 -18.83 -21.56 20.70
C GLN A 1000 -19.84 -20.44 20.43
N LYS A 1001 -20.77 -20.20 21.37
CA LYS A 1001 -21.85 -19.19 21.29
C LYS A 1001 -21.34 -17.74 21.35
N THR A 1002 -20.66 -17.27 20.30
CA THR A 1002 -20.26 -15.86 20.13
C THR A 1002 -20.80 -15.29 18.82
N PRO A 1003 -21.47 -14.11 18.82
CA PRO A 1003 -22.08 -13.54 17.60
C PRO A 1003 -21.10 -13.33 16.43
N ASN A 1004 -19.84 -13.00 16.73
CA ASN A 1004 -18.79 -12.82 15.72
C ASN A 1004 -18.40 -14.15 15.03
N ASN A 1005 -18.48 -15.28 15.75
CA ASN A 1005 -18.13 -16.59 15.21
C ASN A 1005 -19.22 -17.08 14.25
N GLN A 1006 -20.50 -16.82 14.56
CA GLN A 1006 -21.63 -17.18 13.70
C GLN A 1006 -21.54 -16.53 12.30
N LEU A 1007 -21.20 -15.24 12.23
CA LEU A 1007 -21.02 -14.51 10.96
C LEU A 1007 -19.81 -15.01 10.17
N PHE A 1008 -18.72 -15.34 10.86
CA PHE A 1008 -17.51 -15.91 10.24
C PHE A 1008 -17.82 -17.28 9.62
N ILE A 1009 -18.44 -18.18 10.38
CA ILE A 1009 -18.78 -19.54 9.96
C ILE A 1009 -19.73 -19.52 8.77
N LYS A 1010 -20.81 -18.74 8.86
CA LYS A 1010 -21.80 -18.63 7.78
C LYS A 1010 -21.15 -18.15 6.48
N ARG A 1011 -20.22 -17.19 6.55
CA ARG A 1011 -19.47 -16.69 5.38
C ARG A 1011 -18.45 -17.69 4.84
N THR A 1012 -17.75 -18.41 5.72
CA THR A 1012 -16.77 -19.42 5.31
C THR A 1012 -17.47 -20.59 4.62
N ILE A 1013 -18.53 -21.13 5.24
CA ILE A 1013 -19.33 -22.22 4.69
C ILE A 1013 -19.98 -21.81 3.36
N SER A 1014 -20.58 -20.62 3.27
CA SER A 1014 -21.22 -20.15 2.03
C SER A 1014 -20.24 -20.00 0.86
N ARG A 1015 -18.95 -19.79 1.14
CA ARG A 1015 -17.89 -19.70 0.11
C ARG A 1015 -17.29 -21.06 -0.23
N LEU A 1016 -17.34 -22.00 0.72
CA LEU A 1016 -16.76 -23.33 0.58
C LEU A 1016 -17.68 -24.28 -0.19
N ILE A 1017 -18.98 -24.30 0.12
CA ILE A 1017 -19.96 -25.22 -0.51
C ILE A 1017 -19.91 -25.20 -2.05
N PRO A 1018 -19.87 -24.04 -2.75
CA PRO A 1018 -19.83 -24.02 -4.23
C PRO A 1018 -18.54 -24.58 -4.84
N LYS A 1019 -17.54 -24.89 -4.02
CA LYS A 1019 -16.25 -25.46 -4.44
C LYS A 1019 -16.20 -26.97 -4.22
N ILE A 1020 -17.18 -27.58 -3.57
CA ILE A 1020 -17.18 -29.01 -3.22
C ILE A 1020 -17.85 -29.80 -4.35
N ASP A 1021 -17.18 -30.85 -4.81
CA ASP A 1021 -17.70 -31.83 -5.76
C ASP A 1021 -17.58 -33.23 -5.13
N PHE A 1022 -18.43 -33.47 -4.13
CA PHE A 1022 -18.54 -34.72 -3.39
C PHE A 1022 -19.80 -35.47 -3.83
N SER A 1023 -19.85 -36.79 -3.59
CA SER A 1023 -21.07 -37.54 -3.85
C SER A 1023 -22.23 -37.06 -2.97
N THR A 1024 -23.48 -37.31 -3.39
CA THR A 1024 -24.67 -36.84 -2.65
C THR A 1024 -24.71 -37.35 -1.21
N GLU A 1025 -24.19 -38.55 -0.94
CA GLU A 1025 -24.13 -39.12 0.41
C GLU A 1025 -23.06 -38.43 1.27
N GLU A 1026 -21.87 -38.20 0.72
CA GLU A 1026 -20.77 -37.50 1.41
C GLU A 1026 -21.13 -36.04 1.72
N LEU A 1027 -21.73 -35.35 0.74
CA LEU A 1027 -22.20 -33.99 0.91
C LEU A 1027 -23.28 -33.92 2.00
N SER A 1028 -24.14 -34.95 2.12
CA SER A 1028 -25.15 -35.02 3.19
C SER A 1028 -24.53 -35.10 4.58
N LEU A 1029 -23.39 -35.78 4.75
CA LEU A 1029 -22.66 -35.84 6.02
C LEU A 1029 -22.07 -34.47 6.38
N VAL A 1030 -21.44 -33.81 5.40
CA VAL A 1030 -20.91 -32.45 5.59
C VAL A 1030 -22.04 -31.47 5.95
N MET A 1031 -23.17 -31.53 5.25
CA MET A 1031 -24.34 -30.67 5.52
C MET A 1031 -24.98 -30.97 6.87
N LYS A 1032 -25.07 -32.24 7.28
CA LYS A 1032 -25.54 -32.63 8.62
C LYS A 1032 -24.71 -31.99 9.72
N ALA A 1033 -23.37 -32.02 9.61
CA ALA A 1033 -22.49 -31.36 10.58
C ALA A 1033 -22.73 -29.84 10.61
N ILE A 1034 -22.91 -29.21 9.45
CA ILE A 1034 -23.22 -27.78 9.33
C ILE A 1034 -24.55 -27.44 10.02
N ASP A 1035 -25.58 -28.27 9.82
CA ASP A 1035 -26.90 -28.07 10.41
C ASP A 1035 -26.87 -28.24 11.95
N GLU A 1036 -26.13 -29.23 12.45
CA GLU A 1036 -25.89 -29.41 13.89
C GLU A 1036 -25.19 -28.19 14.51
N ILE A 1037 -24.17 -27.64 13.83
CA ILE A 1037 -23.48 -26.41 14.25
C ILE A 1037 -24.44 -25.21 14.23
N ASN A 1038 -25.24 -25.07 13.15
CA ASN A 1038 -26.21 -23.97 13.02
C ASN A 1038 -27.32 -24.03 14.08
N ALA A 1039 -27.76 -25.23 14.48
CA ALA A 1039 -28.79 -25.44 15.49
C ALA A 1039 -28.36 -24.99 16.90
N MET A 1040 -27.05 -24.87 17.18
CA MET A 1040 -26.53 -24.39 18.46
C MET A 1040 -26.70 -22.88 18.66
N PHE A 1041 -27.02 -22.12 17.61
CA PHE A 1041 -27.24 -20.67 17.67
C PHE A 1041 -28.75 -20.36 17.72
N PRO A 1042 -29.24 -19.57 18.69
CA PRO A 1042 -30.66 -19.21 18.76
C PRO A 1042 -31.10 -18.45 17.50
N LYS A 1043 -32.25 -18.83 16.93
CA LYS A 1043 -32.92 -18.03 15.89
C LYS A 1043 -33.23 -16.65 16.47
N GLN A 1044 -32.48 -15.62 16.11
CA GLN A 1044 -32.92 -14.25 16.35
C GLN A 1044 -34.05 -13.94 15.37
N ASP A 1045 -35.20 -13.58 15.94
CA ASP A 1045 -36.29 -12.94 15.21
C ASP A 1045 -35.78 -11.70 14.48
N THR A 1046 -36.25 -11.54 13.24
CA THR A 1046 -36.18 -10.35 12.38
C THR A 1046 -34.82 -9.98 11.76
N VAL A 1047 -34.58 -10.43 10.50
CA VAL A 1047 -34.37 -9.56 9.33
C VAL A 1047 -34.77 -10.34 8.07
N ASP A 1048 -35.86 -9.89 7.44
CA ASP A 1048 -36.31 -10.08 6.04
C ASP A 1048 -35.71 -11.25 5.21
N THR A 1049 -36.44 -12.37 5.16
CA THR A 1049 -36.12 -13.58 4.38
C THR A 1049 -36.52 -13.50 2.89
N THR A 1050 -36.79 -12.32 2.34
CA THR A 1050 -37.24 -12.17 0.94
C THR A 1050 -36.12 -12.19 -0.12
N LYS A 1051 -34.86 -12.50 0.23
CA LYS A 1051 -33.74 -12.49 -0.75
C LYS A 1051 -32.82 -13.71 -0.82
N ILE A 1052 -33.18 -14.85 -0.23
CA ILE A 1052 -32.37 -16.08 -0.33
C ILE A 1052 -33.25 -17.29 -0.68
N SER A 1053 -34.06 -17.19 -1.73
CA SER A 1053 -34.87 -18.30 -2.25
C SER A 1053 -34.57 -18.65 -3.72
N SER A 1054 -33.43 -18.21 -4.26
CA SER A 1054 -33.11 -18.44 -5.68
C SER A 1054 -31.70 -18.98 -5.87
N TYR A 1055 -31.38 -20.13 -5.27
CA TYR A 1055 -30.35 -21.06 -5.76
C TYR A 1055 -30.73 -22.47 -5.28
N ASN A 1056 -31.70 -23.04 -5.99
CA ASN A 1056 -31.90 -24.48 -6.15
C ASN A 1056 -31.81 -24.73 -7.66
N LEU A 1057 -31.10 -25.81 -8.03
CA LEU A 1057 -30.65 -26.25 -9.36
C LEU A 1057 -29.24 -25.80 -9.73
#